data_AF-A0A3A9FSC1-F1
#
_entry.id   AF-A0A3A9FSC1-F1
#
_cell.length_a   1.000
_cell.length_b   1.000
_cell.length_c   1.000
_cell.angle_alpha   90.00
_cell.angle_beta   90.00
_cell.angle_gamma   90.00
#
_symmetry.space_group_name_H-M   'P 1'
#
loop_
_entity.id
_entity.type
_entity.pdbx_description
1 polymer ?
#
loop_
_entity_poly.entity_id
_entity_poly.type
_entity_poly.pdbx_seq_one_letter_code
_entity_poly.pdbx_strand_id
1 'polypeptide(L)'
;MNKRHRLKRYGKSFAILLTTTMAVHFVAVETVTSEAQEELTPEAYQQTLMELTADIRWAGTQEEQETAVQIAERLQEYGLEVWQQKFPFVEQAKGKQNSRESSNVIAVKRANKNPNGDILIVSAHYDSKECTVGANDNASGEAMLLELARVMKDVDSDTEIRFVSFSAEEEGLCGSSCYVDSLPQEERGHIIGDIQIDMIGHYRSSEAMVMTAFGREELVGNMLVEASAQIGEAKWRTGREAASDHASFSFAGIPAVLVQQGPGVDAENHKFIDNNDVVDPEKAVATGRVIESVLRTIASEETASLLPEAKRLTSADNAVPIRPDTPILFGVVKPEVDVKIGAGGTFEKADESEYGYQQEHYLMETKWFDWEPLITDFVFRKEDELFLDRVFIRTAKLGLTDEELGEKLTEAVGEAQTYDGGSKLWGSSLMTENPSLRQYMITEADGEQAIEVISFIHSNVGEDIQSYAFDKPVQEYKDMADKADMALLETIHKVIPEDDPYVKHIISWTDGYSYILGSCTADDMKKSDSFSIRIDKNDFFDKEGTIINEGKFLVTAVHEYGHALTLNAGQIEVSEITDTSHYNEISLYKEDSYMKAFYDKFYADGKQRDFYEYPEDYVSNYAGTAGMFEDIAECFMQFVIGGKPEGESLAADKIKFFYSYPEMVELRNYIRCNFGYPTEINHNK
;
A
#
# COMPACT_ATOMS: atom_id res chain seq x y z
N MET A 1 38.01 3.05 -55.71
CA MET A 1 37.41 4.32 -56.16
C MET A 1 36.47 4.07 -57.34
N ASN A 2 35.27 4.66 -57.29
CA ASN A 2 34.29 4.87 -58.38
C ASN A 2 33.58 3.64 -58.95
N LYS A 3 32.29 3.38 -58.67
CA LYS A 3 31.01 4.12 -58.91
C LYS A 3 30.28 3.57 -60.15
N ARG A 4 29.09 3.00 -59.86
CA ARG A 4 27.82 3.01 -60.61
C ARG A 4 27.80 2.44 -62.04
N HIS A 5 26.89 1.50 -62.31
CA HIS A 5 25.59 1.80 -62.95
C HIS A 5 24.64 0.58 -62.95
N ARG A 6 23.35 0.89 -62.76
CA ARG A 6 22.17 0.01 -62.74
C ARG A 6 21.62 -0.19 -64.16
N LEU A 7 20.65 -1.12 -64.27
CA LEU A 7 19.66 -1.39 -65.35
C LEU A 7 19.95 -2.72 -66.07
N LYS A 8 19.02 -3.66 -66.35
CA LYS A 8 17.54 -3.66 -66.35
C LYS A 8 17.04 -5.13 -66.53
N ARG A 9 15.88 -5.43 -65.92
CA ARG A 9 14.71 -6.19 -66.46
C ARG A 9 14.66 -7.75 -66.51
N TYR A 10 13.58 -8.20 -65.86
CA TYR A 10 12.57 -9.22 -66.22
C TYR A 10 12.88 -10.73 -66.16
N GLY A 11 11.97 -11.44 -65.49
CA GLY A 11 11.33 -12.65 -66.03
C GLY A 11 11.54 -13.94 -65.23
N LYS A 12 10.50 -14.37 -64.51
CA LYS A 12 10.39 -15.64 -63.75
C LYS A 12 10.27 -16.87 -64.68
N SER A 13 10.81 -18.03 -64.25
CA SER A 13 10.05 -19.26 -63.89
C SER A 13 10.70 -20.62 -64.28
N PHE A 14 10.83 -21.47 -63.25
CA PHE A 14 10.55 -22.93 -63.12
C PHE A 14 11.41 -24.05 -63.77
N ALA A 15 11.88 -24.98 -62.91
CA ALA A 15 12.00 -26.45 -63.08
C ALA A 15 12.20 -27.10 -61.69
N ILE A 16 11.24 -27.82 -61.08
CA ILE A 16 10.94 -29.28 -61.10
C ILE A 16 12.13 -30.18 -60.66
N LEU A 17 11.99 -31.00 -59.58
CA LEU A 17 11.88 -32.48 -59.64
C LEU A 17 11.87 -33.21 -58.26
N LEU A 18 10.88 -34.13 -58.11
CA LEU A 18 10.72 -35.38 -57.33
C LEU A 18 10.93 -35.47 -55.79
N THR A 19 9.87 -35.91 -55.10
CA THR A 19 9.92 -36.62 -53.81
C THR A 19 9.03 -37.86 -53.83
N THR A 20 9.52 -38.95 -53.23
CA THR A 20 8.94 -40.29 -53.14
C THR A 20 7.91 -40.40 -52.01
N THR A 21 6.87 -41.20 -52.24
CA THR A 21 5.67 -41.36 -51.40
C THR A 21 5.85 -42.48 -50.36
N MET A 22 5.48 -42.23 -49.09
CA MET A 22 5.19 -43.26 -48.08
C MET A 22 3.74 -43.09 -47.64
N ALA A 23 2.94 -44.16 -47.73
CA ALA A 23 1.54 -44.19 -47.34
C ALA A 23 1.41 -44.43 -45.83
N VAL A 24 0.66 -43.57 -45.14
CA VAL A 24 0.26 -43.75 -43.73
C VAL A 24 -1.23 -44.14 -43.71
N HIS A 25 -1.55 -45.26 -43.06
CA HIS A 25 -2.93 -45.68 -42.79
C HIS A 25 -3.52 -44.78 -41.70
N PHE A 26 -4.67 -44.16 -41.99
CA PHE A 26 -5.49 -43.47 -40.99
C PHE A 26 -6.27 -44.51 -40.16
N VAL A 27 -5.99 -44.57 -38.87
CA VAL A 27 -6.94 -45.11 -37.87
C VAL A 27 -7.77 -43.91 -37.41
N ALA A 28 -9.09 -44.00 -37.56
CA ALA A 28 -10.00 -43.01 -37.03
C ALA A 28 -9.95 -43.09 -35.49
N VAL A 29 -9.40 -42.07 -34.86
CA VAL A 29 -9.56 -41.82 -33.43
C VAL A 29 -10.93 -41.18 -33.27
N GLU A 30 -11.83 -41.85 -32.55
CA GLU A 30 -13.05 -41.22 -32.06
C GLU A 30 -12.66 -40.05 -31.17
N THR A 31 -13.05 -38.85 -31.58
CA THR A 31 -12.92 -37.64 -30.76
C THR A 31 -13.83 -37.80 -29.55
N VAL A 32 -13.24 -38.19 -28.42
CA VAL A 32 -13.79 -37.86 -27.11
C VAL A 32 -13.78 -36.33 -27.06
N THR A 33 -14.97 -35.72 -27.03
CA THR A 33 -15.12 -34.31 -26.74
C THR A 33 -14.60 -34.09 -25.32
N SER A 34 -13.38 -33.55 -25.19
CA SER A 34 -12.96 -32.95 -23.91
C SER A 34 -13.95 -31.83 -23.61
N GLU A 35 -14.57 -31.85 -22.44
CA GLU A 35 -15.27 -30.68 -21.93
C GLU A 35 -14.31 -29.48 -22.02
N ALA A 36 -14.78 -28.37 -22.58
CA ALA A 36 -13.96 -27.18 -22.71
C ALA A 36 -13.56 -26.74 -21.29
N GLN A 37 -12.26 -26.68 -21.02
CA GLN A 37 -11.76 -26.24 -19.74
C GLN A 37 -12.18 -24.78 -19.52
N GLU A 38 -12.67 -24.47 -18.33
CA GLU A 38 -13.04 -23.10 -17.98
C GLU A 38 -11.81 -22.19 -18.00
N GLU A 39 -11.91 -21.05 -18.68
CA GLU A 39 -10.81 -20.08 -18.84
C GLU A 39 -11.10 -18.78 -18.04
N LEU A 40 -10.03 -18.07 -17.67
CA LEU A 40 -10.13 -16.70 -17.15
C LEU A 40 -10.48 -15.74 -18.31
N THR A 41 -11.58 -15.01 -18.15
CA THR A 41 -12.07 -14.04 -19.14
C THR A 41 -12.32 -12.68 -18.49
N PRO A 42 -12.01 -11.56 -19.19
CA PRO A 42 -12.30 -10.22 -18.70
C PRO A 42 -13.77 -10.01 -18.34
N GLU A 43 -14.70 -10.62 -19.09
CA GLU A 43 -16.13 -10.47 -18.86
C GLU A 43 -16.59 -11.14 -17.57
N ALA A 44 -16.13 -12.36 -17.30
CA ALA A 44 -16.46 -13.07 -16.05
C ALA A 44 -15.84 -12.35 -14.84
N TYR A 45 -14.58 -11.93 -14.96
CA TYR A 45 -13.90 -11.15 -13.93
C TYR A 45 -14.63 -9.83 -13.64
N GLN A 46 -14.99 -9.07 -14.68
CA GLN A 46 -15.70 -7.80 -14.53
C GLN A 46 -17.09 -7.99 -13.88
N GLN A 47 -17.79 -9.07 -14.20
CA GLN A 47 -19.07 -9.37 -13.55
C GLN A 47 -18.88 -9.62 -12.04
N THR A 48 -17.91 -10.45 -11.67
CA THR A 48 -17.60 -10.73 -10.26
C THR A 48 -17.17 -9.45 -9.53
N LEU A 49 -16.35 -8.61 -10.16
CA LEU A 49 -15.96 -7.30 -9.62
C LEU A 49 -17.18 -6.41 -9.34
N MET A 50 -18.11 -6.30 -10.31
CA MET A 50 -19.33 -5.50 -10.16
C MET A 50 -20.27 -6.04 -9.07
N GLU A 51 -20.32 -7.36 -8.87
CA GLU A 51 -21.10 -7.97 -7.79
C GLU A 51 -20.50 -7.62 -6.42
N LEU A 52 -19.17 -7.67 -6.27
CA LEU A 52 -18.48 -7.31 -5.04
C LEU A 52 -18.61 -5.81 -4.73
N THR A 53 -18.52 -4.94 -5.74
CA THR A 53 -18.56 -3.47 -5.58
C THR A 53 -19.97 -2.89 -5.60
N ALA A 54 -21.00 -3.74 -5.46
CA ALA A 54 -22.39 -3.29 -5.34
C ALA A 54 -22.62 -2.45 -4.07
N ASP A 55 -21.92 -2.78 -2.98
CA ASP A 55 -22.00 -2.10 -1.69
C ASP A 55 -20.59 -1.92 -1.08
N ILE A 56 -20.49 -1.03 -0.09
CA ILE A 56 -19.28 -0.84 0.74
C ILE A 56 -19.17 -2.02 1.71
N ARG A 57 -18.02 -2.69 1.73
CA ARG A 57 -17.78 -3.92 2.50
C ARG A 57 -16.96 -3.64 3.74
N TRP A 58 -17.33 -2.60 4.50
CA TRP A 58 -16.57 -2.21 5.67
C TRP A 58 -16.69 -3.24 6.80
N ALA A 59 -15.57 -3.62 7.39
CA ALA A 59 -15.49 -4.67 8.40
C ALA A 59 -16.55 -4.52 9.51
N GLY A 60 -17.32 -5.59 9.71
CA GLY A 60 -18.35 -5.66 10.76
C GLY A 60 -19.65 -4.92 10.47
N THR A 61 -19.83 -4.36 9.27
CA THR A 61 -21.13 -3.88 8.77
C THR A 61 -22.03 -5.05 8.37
N GLN A 62 -23.31 -4.76 8.11
CA GLN A 62 -24.24 -5.79 7.62
C GLN A 62 -23.88 -6.21 6.19
N GLU A 63 -23.49 -5.23 5.37
CA GLU A 63 -23.11 -5.38 3.97
C GLU A 63 -21.89 -6.31 3.84
N GLU A 64 -20.85 -6.11 4.65
CA GLU A 64 -19.69 -6.98 4.71
C GLU A 64 -20.05 -8.44 5.09
N GLN A 65 -20.93 -8.63 6.08
CA GLN A 65 -21.41 -9.95 6.48
C GLN A 65 -22.23 -10.64 5.38
N GLU A 66 -23.05 -9.88 4.66
CA GLU A 66 -23.80 -10.39 3.51
C GLU A 66 -22.87 -10.79 2.37
N THR A 67 -21.82 -10.00 2.09
CA THR A 67 -20.79 -10.38 1.11
C THR A 67 -20.05 -11.66 1.52
N ALA A 68 -19.70 -11.83 2.80
CA ALA A 68 -19.08 -13.06 3.29
C ALA A 68 -19.93 -14.31 3.03
N VAL A 69 -21.25 -14.19 3.15
CA VAL A 69 -22.21 -15.26 2.81
C VAL A 69 -22.23 -15.52 1.31
N GLN A 70 -22.27 -14.48 0.48
CA GLN A 70 -22.28 -14.62 -0.98
C GLN A 70 -21.00 -15.29 -1.52
N ILE A 71 -19.83 -14.89 -1.01
CA ILE A 71 -18.53 -15.50 -1.32
C ILE A 71 -18.55 -16.98 -0.94
N ALA A 72 -19.02 -17.31 0.27
CA ALA A 72 -19.08 -18.68 0.74
C ALA A 72 -20.02 -19.56 -0.12
N GLU A 73 -21.19 -19.04 -0.47
CA GLU A 73 -22.14 -19.74 -1.35
C GLU A 73 -21.54 -19.99 -2.74
N ARG A 74 -20.87 -18.98 -3.33
CA ARG A 74 -20.22 -19.11 -4.65
C ARG A 74 -19.12 -20.16 -4.64
N LEU A 75 -18.24 -20.14 -3.64
CA LEU A 75 -17.17 -21.15 -3.50
C LEU A 75 -17.73 -22.55 -3.27
N GLN A 76 -18.86 -22.67 -2.56
CA GLN A 76 -19.56 -23.93 -2.35
C GLN A 76 -20.19 -24.45 -3.65
N GLU A 77 -20.71 -23.58 -4.52
CA GLU A 77 -21.20 -23.94 -5.86
C GLU A 77 -20.11 -24.52 -6.76
N TYR A 78 -18.85 -24.16 -6.54
CA TYR A 78 -17.69 -24.78 -7.19
C TYR A 78 -17.33 -26.15 -6.62
N GLY A 79 -18.05 -26.63 -5.61
CA GLY A 79 -17.84 -27.96 -5.00
C GLY A 79 -16.72 -27.99 -3.96
N LEU A 80 -16.28 -26.82 -3.47
CA LEU A 80 -15.24 -26.71 -2.45
C LEU A 80 -15.80 -26.96 -1.05
N GLU A 81 -14.93 -27.38 -0.12
CA GLU A 81 -15.27 -27.46 1.31
C GLU A 81 -15.15 -26.05 1.91
N VAL A 82 -16.28 -25.45 2.29
CA VAL A 82 -16.33 -24.03 2.70
C VAL A 82 -16.80 -23.88 4.15
N TRP A 83 -16.16 -22.98 4.90
CA TRP A 83 -16.65 -22.51 6.19
C TRP A 83 -16.25 -21.05 6.44
N GLN A 84 -16.99 -20.39 7.34
CA GLN A 84 -16.66 -19.05 7.82
C GLN A 84 -15.99 -19.11 9.19
N GLN A 85 -14.91 -18.36 9.37
CA GLN A 85 -14.23 -18.16 10.65
C GLN A 85 -14.61 -16.79 11.19
N LYS A 86 -15.55 -16.75 12.14
CA LYS A 86 -15.93 -15.52 12.85
C LYS A 86 -14.89 -15.11 13.87
N PHE A 87 -14.59 -13.82 13.96
CA PHE A 87 -13.68 -13.27 14.95
C PHE A 87 -14.10 -11.85 15.38
N PRO A 88 -13.85 -11.49 16.65
CA PRO A 88 -13.98 -10.11 17.09
C PRO A 88 -12.74 -9.30 16.70
N PHE A 89 -12.93 -8.01 16.40
CA PHE A 89 -11.84 -7.05 16.27
C PHE A 89 -12.20 -5.74 16.99
N VAL A 90 -11.19 -4.92 17.25
CA VAL A 90 -11.36 -3.59 17.86
C VAL A 90 -11.09 -2.55 16.79
N GLU A 91 -12.12 -1.80 16.43
CA GLU A 91 -12.02 -0.67 15.53
C GLU A 91 -11.12 0.42 16.15
N GLN A 92 -10.04 0.80 15.47
CA GLN A 92 -9.15 1.86 15.94
C GLN A 92 -9.65 3.26 15.52
N ALA A 93 -10.85 3.62 15.97
CA ALA A 93 -11.41 4.95 15.76
C ALA A 93 -11.13 5.87 16.96
N LYS A 94 -10.11 6.74 16.85
CA LYS A 94 -9.79 7.89 17.75
C LYS A 94 -10.27 7.73 19.22
N GLY A 95 -9.80 6.70 19.91
CA GLY A 95 -10.01 6.52 21.36
C GLY A 95 -11.37 5.94 21.81
N LYS A 96 -12.23 5.46 20.88
CA LYS A 96 -13.41 4.65 21.21
C LYS A 96 -13.15 3.19 20.82
N GLN A 97 -12.99 2.31 21.80
CA GLN A 97 -12.92 0.86 21.57
C GLN A 97 -14.33 0.29 21.37
N ASN A 98 -14.77 0.20 20.13
CA ASN A 98 -15.96 -0.58 19.78
C ASN A 98 -15.51 -1.95 19.27
N SER A 99 -15.87 -3.01 19.98
CA SER A 99 -15.65 -4.37 19.49
C SER A 99 -16.75 -4.70 18.47
N ARG A 100 -16.33 -5.03 17.24
CA ARG A 100 -17.19 -5.53 16.17
C ARG A 100 -16.83 -6.99 15.87
N GLU A 101 -17.71 -7.71 15.18
CA GLU A 101 -17.46 -9.07 14.71
C GLU A 101 -17.36 -9.05 13.18
N SER A 102 -16.36 -9.76 12.64
CA SER A 102 -16.18 -9.99 11.21
C SER A 102 -15.92 -11.49 10.94
N SER A 103 -15.80 -11.90 9.67
CA SER A 103 -15.59 -13.29 9.29
C SER A 103 -14.55 -13.44 8.18
N ASN A 104 -13.69 -14.47 8.25
CA ASN A 104 -12.97 -14.93 7.06
C ASN A 104 -13.83 -15.99 6.35
N VAL A 105 -13.70 -16.12 5.03
CA VAL A 105 -14.26 -17.24 4.25
C VAL A 105 -13.13 -18.15 3.80
N ILE A 106 -13.17 -19.43 4.21
CA ILE A 106 -12.16 -20.41 3.85
C ILE A 106 -12.80 -21.47 2.96
N ALA A 107 -12.26 -21.66 1.76
CA ALA A 107 -12.65 -22.72 0.83
C ALA A 107 -11.47 -23.63 0.49
N VAL A 108 -11.65 -24.94 0.69
CA VAL A 108 -10.58 -25.92 0.51
C VAL A 108 -10.88 -26.83 -0.67
N LYS A 109 -9.94 -26.86 -1.62
CA LYS A 109 -9.82 -27.91 -2.63
C LYS A 109 -8.81 -28.95 -2.15
N ARG A 110 -9.31 -30.07 -1.65
CA ARG A 110 -8.47 -31.19 -1.17
C ARG A 110 -7.62 -31.78 -2.30
N ALA A 111 -6.43 -32.26 -1.93
CA ALA A 111 -5.62 -33.09 -2.81
C ALA A 111 -6.34 -34.42 -3.10
N ASN A 112 -6.36 -34.86 -4.37
CA ASN A 112 -7.11 -36.03 -4.81
C ASN A 112 -6.58 -37.35 -4.21
N LYS A 113 -5.26 -37.45 -3.99
CA LYS A 113 -4.58 -38.72 -3.67
C LYS A 113 -3.61 -38.66 -2.50
N ASN A 114 -3.27 -37.46 -2.00
CA ASN A 114 -2.29 -37.29 -0.94
C ASN A 114 -2.89 -36.47 0.23
N PRO A 115 -3.44 -37.12 1.26
CA PRO A 115 -4.01 -36.41 2.41
C PRO A 115 -2.97 -35.65 3.25
N ASN A 116 -1.67 -35.88 3.02
CA ASN A 116 -0.55 -35.13 3.61
C ASN A 116 0.21 -34.34 2.53
N GLY A 117 -0.49 -33.95 1.45
CA GLY A 117 0.06 -33.13 0.38
C GLY A 117 0.53 -31.77 0.90
N ASP A 118 1.29 -31.10 0.04
CA ASP A 118 1.65 -29.71 0.27
C ASP A 118 0.35 -28.87 0.32
N ILE A 119 0.39 -27.75 1.06
CA ILE A 119 -0.72 -26.79 1.13
C ILE A 119 -0.27 -25.50 0.47
N LEU A 120 -0.98 -25.06 -0.56
CA LEU A 120 -0.85 -23.74 -1.15
C LEU A 120 -2.07 -22.90 -0.77
N ILE A 121 -1.83 -21.68 -0.30
CA ILE A 121 -2.88 -20.72 -0.01
C ILE A 121 -2.89 -19.67 -1.12
N VAL A 122 -4.09 -19.35 -1.60
CA VAL A 122 -4.37 -18.19 -2.44
C VAL A 122 -5.36 -17.34 -1.66
N SER A 123 -5.03 -16.08 -1.46
CA SER A 123 -5.73 -15.22 -0.53
C SER A 123 -5.95 -13.83 -1.11
N ALA A 124 -6.97 -13.16 -0.60
CA ALA A 124 -7.30 -11.76 -0.85
C ALA A 124 -8.15 -11.29 0.33
N HIS A 125 -8.14 -10.00 0.65
CA HIS A 125 -9.17 -9.47 1.54
C HIS A 125 -10.36 -8.98 0.74
N TYR A 126 -11.56 -9.20 1.27
CA TYR A 126 -12.80 -8.78 0.63
C TYR A 126 -13.42 -7.57 1.32
N ASP A 127 -12.96 -7.17 2.51
CA ASP A 127 -13.40 -5.92 3.11
C ASP A 127 -12.89 -4.71 2.32
N SER A 128 -13.56 -3.58 2.50
CA SER A 128 -13.14 -2.28 1.97
C SER A 128 -13.08 -1.25 3.08
N LYS A 129 -12.40 -0.13 2.86
CA LYS A 129 -12.56 1.04 3.72
C LYS A 129 -13.99 1.60 3.71
N GLU A 130 -14.36 2.23 4.83
CA GLU A 130 -15.71 2.67 5.18
C GLU A 130 -16.43 3.61 4.21
N CYS A 131 -15.70 4.25 3.30
CA CYS A 131 -16.21 5.27 2.39
C CYS A 131 -16.04 4.90 0.91
N THR A 132 -15.59 3.67 0.64
CA THR A 132 -15.28 3.22 -0.71
C THR A 132 -15.82 1.84 -0.98
N VAL A 133 -16.24 1.60 -2.21
CA VAL A 133 -16.57 0.24 -2.68
C VAL A 133 -15.32 -0.61 -2.87
N GLY A 134 -14.12 0.01 -2.81
CA GLY A 134 -12.86 -0.72 -2.79
C GLY A 134 -12.67 -1.56 -4.04
N ALA A 135 -12.87 -0.97 -5.23
CA ALA A 135 -12.87 -1.73 -6.47
C ALA A 135 -11.49 -2.30 -6.79
N ASN A 136 -10.45 -1.46 -6.70
CA ASN A 136 -9.09 -1.92 -6.76
C ASN A 136 -8.65 -2.48 -5.40
N ASP A 137 -9.01 -1.82 -4.27
CA ASP A 137 -8.63 -2.21 -2.91
C ASP A 137 -9.85 -2.70 -2.06
N ASN A 138 -10.17 -4.00 -2.04
CA ASN A 138 -9.53 -5.08 -2.80
C ASN A 138 -10.53 -6.04 -3.45
N ALA A 139 -11.65 -5.51 -3.97
CA ALA A 139 -12.54 -6.31 -4.82
C ALA A 139 -11.81 -6.88 -6.05
N SER A 140 -10.74 -6.23 -6.51
CA SER A 140 -9.94 -6.69 -7.64
C SER A 140 -9.23 -8.03 -7.37
N GLY A 141 -8.64 -8.18 -6.18
CA GLY A 141 -8.00 -9.40 -5.71
C GLY A 141 -9.02 -10.47 -5.38
N GLU A 142 -10.09 -10.14 -4.66
CA GLU A 142 -11.17 -11.08 -4.32
C GLU A 142 -11.87 -11.62 -5.58
N ALA A 143 -12.17 -10.75 -6.57
CA ALA A 143 -12.72 -11.20 -7.84
C ALA A 143 -11.79 -12.18 -8.55
N MET A 144 -10.48 -11.96 -8.49
CA MET A 144 -9.50 -12.87 -9.08
C MET A 144 -9.41 -14.19 -8.31
N LEU A 145 -9.46 -14.15 -6.98
CA LEU A 145 -9.50 -15.34 -6.14
C LEU A 145 -10.70 -16.22 -6.50
N LEU A 146 -11.89 -15.63 -6.63
CA LEU A 146 -13.11 -16.33 -7.04
C LEU A 146 -13.00 -16.93 -8.45
N GLU A 147 -12.43 -16.19 -9.41
CA GLU A 147 -12.22 -16.70 -10.77
C GLU A 147 -11.15 -17.80 -10.83
N LEU A 148 -10.08 -17.70 -10.04
CA LEU A 148 -9.06 -18.74 -9.90
C LEU A 148 -9.66 -20.01 -9.28
N ALA A 149 -10.47 -19.88 -8.24
CA ALA A 149 -11.20 -21.00 -7.65
C ALA A 149 -12.10 -21.69 -8.68
N ARG A 150 -12.80 -20.90 -9.50
CA ARG A 150 -13.68 -21.39 -10.58
C ARG A 150 -12.92 -22.23 -11.61
N VAL A 151 -11.79 -21.73 -12.14
CA VAL A 151 -11.03 -22.42 -13.19
C VAL A 151 -10.17 -23.59 -12.67
N MET A 152 -9.93 -23.63 -11.35
CA MET A 152 -9.16 -24.69 -10.70
C MET A 152 -10.02 -25.82 -10.11
N LYS A 153 -11.34 -25.65 -9.98
CA LYS A 153 -12.23 -26.62 -9.28
C LYS A 153 -12.13 -28.06 -9.79
N ASP A 154 -12.05 -28.25 -11.10
CA ASP A 154 -12.01 -29.57 -11.76
C ASP A 154 -10.58 -30.02 -12.12
N VAL A 155 -9.56 -29.29 -11.68
CA VAL A 155 -8.15 -29.65 -11.92
C VAL A 155 -7.71 -30.68 -10.89
N ASP A 156 -7.37 -31.90 -11.33
CA ASP A 156 -6.77 -32.89 -10.44
C ASP A 156 -5.49 -32.34 -9.80
N SER A 157 -5.36 -32.48 -8.48
CA SER A 157 -4.26 -31.92 -7.71
C SER A 157 -3.71 -32.90 -6.67
N ASP A 158 -2.39 -33.00 -6.54
CA ASP A 158 -1.73 -33.68 -5.42
C ASP A 158 -1.43 -32.74 -4.22
N THR A 159 -1.65 -31.45 -4.43
CA THR A 159 -1.52 -30.35 -3.47
C THR A 159 -2.92 -29.89 -3.03
N GLU A 160 -3.09 -29.62 -1.74
CA GLU A 160 -4.29 -28.96 -1.23
C GLU A 160 -4.20 -27.47 -1.53
N ILE A 161 -5.23 -26.92 -2.21
CA ILE A 161 -5.31 -25.48 -2.49
C ILE A 161 -6.40 -24.90 -1.62
N ARG A 162 -6.05 -23.88 -0.82
CA ARG A 162 -7.00 -23.13 -0.01
C ARG A 162 -7.19 -21.75 -0.62
N PHE A 163 -8.43 -21.41 -0.90
CA PHE A 163 -8.85 -20.06 -1.29
C PHE A 163 -9.40 -19.39 -0.02
N VAL A 164 -8.76 -18.31 0.42
CA VAL A 164 -9.10 -17.66 1.69
C VAL A 164 -9.38 -16.19 1.45
N SER A 165 -10.65 -15.81 1.66
CA SER A 165 -11.08 -14.41 1.63
C SER A 165 -11.03 -13.86 3.05
N PHE A 166 -10.08 -12.96 3.31
CA PHE A 166 -9.90 -12.31 4.61
C PHE A 166 -10.82 -11.09 4.77
N SER A 167 -11.14 -10.76 6.01
CA SER A 167 -11.85 -9.53 6.35
C SER A 167 -11.11 -8.77 7.45
N ALA A 168 -11.42 -7.48 7.62
CA ALA A 168 -10.75 -6.58 8.54
C ALA A 168 -9.23 -6.51 8.31
N GLU A 169 -8.79 -6.57 7.04
CA GLU A 169 -7.43 -6.22 6.63
C GLU A 169 -7.20 -4.74 6.92
N GLU A 170 -8.17 -3.93 6.52
CA GLU A 170 -8.16 -2.47 6.58
C GLU A 170 -8.14 -1.95 8.02
N GLU A 171 -8.54 -2.80 8.95
CA GLU A 171 -8.54 -2.54 10.40
C GLU A 171 -7.29 -3.10 11.10
N GLY A 172 -6.26 -3.47 10.33
CA GLY A 172 -4.96 -3.91 10.81
C GLY A 172 -4.73 -5.42 10.74
N LEU A 173 -5.02 -6.04 9.59
CA LEU A 173 -4.73 -7.46 9.31
C LEU A 173 -5.44 -8.43 10.28
N CYS A 174 -6.60 -8.05 10.81
CA CYS A 174 -7.27 -8.78 11.88
C CYS A 174 -7.69 -10.19 11.43
N GLY A 175 -8.25 -10.31 10.23
CA GLY A 175 -8.69 -11.58 9.66
C GLY A 175 -7.55 -12.54 9.42
N SER A 176 -6.51 -12.13 8.69
CA SER A 176 -5.35 -12.99 8.41
C SER A 176 -4.58 -13.37 9.67
N SER A 177 -4.43 -12.44 10.63
CA SER A 177 -3.85 -12.75 11.94
C SER A 177 -4.64 -13.83 12.67
N CYS A 178 -5.97 -13.70 12.71
CA CYS A 178 -6.84 -14.69 13.34
C CYS A 178 -6.74 -16.07 12.67
N TYR A 179 -6.69 -16.10 11.33
CA TYR A 179 -6.53 -17.33 10.58
C TYR A 179 -5.20 -18.01 10.91
N VAL A 180 -4.08 -17.28 10.79
CA VAL A 180 -2.74 -17.79 11.02
C VAL A 180 -2.54 -18.29 12.47
N ASP A 181 -3.07 -17.57 13.45
CA ASP A 181 -3.03 -17.96 14.87
C ASP A 181 -3.85 -19.21 15.16
N SER A 182 -4.91 -19.44 14.40
CA SER A 182 -5.76 -20.63 14.54
C SER A 182 -5.17 -21.88 13.89
N LEU A 183 -4.18 -21.73 12.99
CA LEU A 183 -3.60 -22.87 12.26
C LEU A 183 -2.85 -23.82 13.20
N PRO A 184 -3.18 -25.12 13.20
CA PRO A 184 -2.41 -26.13 13.91
C PRO A 184 -0.95 -26.18 13.42
N GLN A 185 -0.01 -26.41 14.33
CA GLN A 185 1.42 -26.52 13.98
C GLN A 185 1.71 -27.58 12.91
N GLU A 186 0.93 -28.66 12.89
CA GLU A 186 1.00 -29.70 11.85
C GLU A 186 0.69 -29.10 10.48
N GLU A 187 -0.45 -28.42 10.32
CA GLU A 187 -0.85 -27.78 9.06
C GLU A 187 0.15 -26.70 8.63
N ARG A 188 0.61 -25.84 9.55
CA ARG A 188 1.65 -24.83 9.28
C ARG A 188 2.91 -25.48 8.69
N GLY A 189 3.23 -26.69 9.16
CA GLY A 189 4.36 -27.47 8.68
C GLY A 189 4.22 -27.99 7.25
N HIS A 190 3.04 -27.93 6.63
CA HIS A 190 2.75 -28.39 5.26
C HIS A 190 2.51 -27.24 4.27
N ILE A 191 2.43 -25.99 4.74
CA ILE A 191 2.22 -24.83 3.86
C ILE A 191 3.51 -24.51 3.11
N ILE A 192 3.44 -24.53 1.77
CA ILE A 192 4.56 -24.21 0.88
C ILE A 192 4.59 -22.75 0.44
N GLY A 193 3.48 -22.04 0.61
CA GLY A 193 3.35 -20.64 0.29
C GLY A 193 1.92 -20.14 0.44
N ASP A 194 1.83 -18.83 0.61
CA ASP A 194 0.63 -18.02 0.42
C ASP A 194 0.87 -17.05 -0.75
N ILE A 195 -0.12 -16.93 -1.64
CA ILE A 195 -0.19 -15.91 -2.70
C ILE A 195 -1.35 -14.99 -2.34
N GLN A 196 -1.04 -13.88 -1.66
CA GLN A 196 -1.98 -12.79 -1.43
C GLN A 196 -2.10 -11.96 -2.71
N ILE A 197 -3.34 -11.75 -3.17
CA ILE A 197 -3.67 -10.92 -4.32
C ILE A 197 -4.31 -9.64 -3.79
N ASP A 198 -3.63 -8.52 -4.02
CA ASP A 198 -4.06 -7.24 -3.49
C ASP A 198 -3.83 -6.12 -4.48
N MET A 199 -4.87 -5.37 -4.81
CA MET A 199 -4.84 -4.26 -5.76
C MET A 199 -4.22 -4.64 -7.11
N ILE A 200 -4.99 -5.36 -7.95
CA ILE A 200 -4.58 -5.73 -9.30
C ILE A 200 -5.45 -5.07 -10.37
N GLY A 201 -4.88 -4.86 -11.55
CA GLY A 201 -5.63 -4.37 -12.70
C GLY A 201 -5.84 -2.86 -12.74
N HIS A 202 -5.26 -2.06 -11.84
CA HIS A 202 -5.43 -0.60 -11.89
C HIS A 202 -5.10 -0.03 -13.29
N TYR A 203 -5.96 0.81 -13.86
CA TYR A 203 -5.86 1.22 -15.27
C TYR A 203 -4.57 1.98 -15.61
N ARG A 204 -3.94 2.62 -14.63
CA ARG A 204 -2.64 3.33 -14.78
C ARG A 204 -1.43 2.50 -14.38
N SER A 205 -1.65 1.33 -13.81
CA SER A 205 -0.56 0.48 -13.36
C SER A 205 0.26 -0.06 -14.53
N SER A 206 1.55 -0.28 -14.24
CA SER A 206 2.47 -1.03 -15.10
C SER A 206 2.33 -2.54 -14.83
N GLU A 207 3.35 -3.34 -15.12
CA GLU A 207 3.38 -4.75 -14.76
C GLU A 207 3.22 -4.97 -13.24
N ALA A 208 2.68 -6.14 -12.86
CA ALA A 208 2.57 -6.53 -11.47
C ALA A 208 3.95 -6.75 -10.82
N MET A 209 3.95 -6.70 -9.49
CA MET A 209 5.10 -6.93 -8.64
C MET A 209 4.84 -8.11 -7.72
N VAL A 210 5.91 -8.83 -7.38
CA VAL A 210 5.91 -9.85 -6.35
C VAL A 210 6.67 -9.29 -5.15
N MET A 211 5.99 -9.12 -4.03
CA MET A 211 6.58 -8.52 -2.83
C MET A 211 6.53 -9.49 -1.66
N THR A 212 7.47 -9.35 -0.74
CA THR A 212 7.49 -10.14 0.50
C THR A 212 7.69 -9.21 1.69
N ALA A 213 7.18 -9.57 2.86
CA ALA A 213 7.26 -8.74 4.08
C ALA A 213 8.69 -8.27 4.40
N PHE A 214 9.66 -9.15 4.12
CA PHE A 214 11.07 -8.93 4.42
C PHE A 214 11.92 -8.59 3.19
N GLY A 215 11.33 -8.54 1.99
CA GLY A 215 12.04 -8.35 0.72
C GLY A 215 13.01 -9.49 0.40
N ARG A 216 12.71 -10.71 0.85
CA ARG A 216 13.46 -11.94 0.58
C ARG A 216 12.82 -12.71 -0.57
N GLU A 217 13.60 -13.58 -1.20
CA GLU A 217 13.06 -14.56 -2.15
C GLU A 217 12.26 -15.62 -1.39
N GLU A 218 11.07 -15.94 -1.89
CA GLU A 218 10.25 -17.06 -1.44
C GLU A 218 9.94 -17.94 -2.66
N LEU A 219 9.80 -19.25 -2.47
CA LEU A 219 9.70 -20.22 -3.58
C LEU A 219 8.60 -19.84 -4.58
N VAL A 220 7.39 -19.61 -4.08
CA VAL A 220 6.23 -19.28 -4.92
C VAL A 220 6.43 -17.93 -5.62
N GLY A 221 7.07 -16.97 -4.96
CA GLY A 221 7.44 -15.69 -5.57
C GLY A 221 8.40 -15.85 -6.76
N ASN A 222 9.42 -16.71 -6.61
CA ASN A 222 10.34 -17.03 -7.69
C ASN A 222 9.62 -17.70 -8.88
N MET A 223 8.64 -18.58 -8.59
CA MET A 223 7.81 -19.21 -9.62
C MET A 223 6.95 -18.18 -10.37
N LEU A 224 6.34 -17.21 -9.68
CA LEU A 224 5.56 -16.13 -10.30
C LEU A 224 6.43 -15.22 -11.18
N VAL A 225 7.62 -14.85 -10.71
CA VAL A 225 8.59 -14.06 -11.49
C VAL A 225 9.05 -14.81 -12.73
N GLU A 226 9.26 -16.13 -12.65
CA GLU A 226 9.61 -16.95 -13.80
C GLU A 226 8.44 -17.09 -14.78
N ALA A 227 7.22 -17.39 -14.29
CA ALA A 227 6.03 -17.51 -15.10
C ALA A 227 5.70 -16.20 -15.83
N SER A 228 5.76 -15.05 -15.15
CA SER A 228 5.55 -13.74 -15.77
C SER A 228 6.54 -13.45 -16.90
N ALA A 229 7.80 -13.87 -16.78
CA ALA A 229 8.78 -13.72 -17.84
C ALA A 229 8.51 -14.61 -19.08
N GLN A 230 7.81 -15.75 -18.89
CA GLN A 230 7.52 -16.71 -19.94
C GLN A 230 6.20 -16.44 -20.66
N ILE A 231 5.15 -16.08 -19.92
CA ILE A 231 3.78 -15.96 -20.44
C ILE A 231 3.14 -14.59 -20.20
N GLY A 232 3.72 -13.76 -19.32
CA GLY A 232 3.26 -12.40 -19.09
C GLY A 232 3.74 -11.42 -20.16
N GLU A 233 3.18 -10.21 -20.15
CA GLU A 233 3.62 -9.14 -21.06
C GLU A 233 5.02 -8.62 -20.72
N ALA A 234 5.39 -8.70 -19.44
CA ALA A 234 6.69 -8.33 -18.91
C ALA A 234 7.03 -9.20 -17.70
N LYS A 235 8.34 -9.34 -17.44
CA LYS A 235 8.84 -9.96 -16.22
C LYS A 235 8.47 -9.08 -15.02
N TRP A 236 7.80 -9.66 -14.04
CA TRP A 236 7.43 -8.95 -12.81
C TRP A 236 8.66 -8.58 -11.98
N ARG A 237 8.58 -7.42 -11.34
CA ARG A 237 9.62 -6.95 -10.43
C ARG A 237 9.39 -7.54 -9.04
N THR A 238 10.46 -7.60 -8.27
CA THR A 238 10.40 -7.99 -6.86
C THR A 238 10.48 -6.75 -5.96
N GLY A 239 9.79 -6.77 -4.83
CA GLY A 239 9.81 -5.66 -3.87
C GLY A 239 9.67 -6.13 -2.42
N ARG A 240 9.55 -5.16 -1.52
CA ARG A 240 9.25 -5.38 -0.11
C ARG A 240 8.00 -4.58 0.22
N GLU A 241 7.03 -5.27 0.82
CA GLU A 241 5.81 -4.68 1.35
C GLU A 241 5.31 -5.57 2.48
N ALA A 242 4.82 -4.99 3.57
CA ALA A 242 4.30 -5.68 4.75
C ALA A 242 2.91 -5.16 5.19
N ALA A 243 2.32 -4.21 4.46
CA ALA A 243 0.99 -3.69 4.71
C ALA A 243 -0.09 -4.45 3.91
N SER A 244 -0.14 -5.78 4.05
CA SER A 244 -1.23 -6.64 3.56
C SER A 244 -1.14 -8.01 4.25
N ASP A 245 -2.14 -8.87 4.04
CA ASP A 245 -2.33 -10.11 4.80
C ASP A 245 -1.18 -11.14 4.71
N HIS A 246 -0.40 -11.13 3.62
CA HIS A 246 0.79 -12.00 3.48
C HIS A 246 1.81 -11.76 4.60
N ALA A 247 1.78 -10.58 5.22
CA ALA A 247 2.63 -10.24 6.35
C ALA A 247 2.31 -11.10 7.57
N SER A 248 1.04 -11.36 7.88
CA SER A 248 0.59 -12.23 8.97
C SER A 248 1.21 -13.63 8.85
N PHE A 249 1.24 -14.19 7.65
CA PHE A 249 1.90 -15.47 7.35
C PHE A 249 3.42 -15.39 7.51
N SER A 250 4.04 -14.36 6.94
CA SER A 250 5.49 -14.15 6.97
C SER A 250 6.00 -14.06 8.41
N PHE A 251 5.31 -13.31 9.27
CA PHE A 251 5.64 -13.16 10.70
C PHE A 251 5.41 -14.44 11.50
N ALA A 252 4.53 -15.31 11.01
CA ALA A 252 4.32 -16.66 11.52
C ALA A 252 5.35 -17.69 11.04
N GLY A 253 6.33 -17.29 10.23
CA GLY A 253 7.33 -18.16 9.63
C GLY A 253 6.79 -19.02 8.49
N ILE A 254 5.66 -18.63 7.90
CA ILE A 254 5.05 -19.28 6.74
C ILE A 254 5.45 -18.47 5.49
N PRO A 255 6.02 -19.11 4.45
CA PRO A 255 6.32 -18.40 3.21
C PRO A 255 5.08 -17.74 2.62
N ALA A 256 5.17 -16.47 2.26
CA ALA A 256 4.05 -15.72 1.69
C ALA A 256 4.56 -14.60 0.78
N VAL A 257 3.78 -14.33 -0.28
CA VAL A 257 4.08 -13.28 -1.24
C VAL A 257 2.82 -12.47 -1.54
N LEU A 258 3.02 -11.18 -1.76
CA LEU A 258 2.01 -10.26 -2.26
C LEU A 258 2.16 -10.10 -3.77
N VAL A 259 1.08 -10.28 -4.51
CA VAL A 259 0.96 -9.87 -5.91
C VAL A 259 0.14 -8.60 -5.96
N GLN A 260 0.79 -7.50 -6.34
CA GLN A 260 0.16 -6.17 -6.43
C GLN A 260 0.55 -5.48 -7.73
N GLN A 261 -0.36 -4.68 -8.28
CA GLN A 261 -0.16 -3.96 -9.54
C GLN A 261 -0.32 -2.45 -9.37
N GLY A 262 0.77 -1.73 -9.57
CA GLY A 262 0.78 -0.26 -9.48
C GLY A 262 0.99 0.33 -8.08
N PRO A 263 1.94 -0.17 -7.25
CA PRO A 263 2.37 0.61 -6.09
C PRO A 263 2.85 1.99 -6.59
N GLY A 264 2.23 3.08 -6.12
CA GLY A 264 2.52 4.45 -6.56
C GLY A 264 1.52 5.11 -7.51
N VAL A 265 0.47 4.39 -7.94
CA VAL A 265 -0.67 4.93 -8.71
C VAL A 265 -2.00 4.82 -7.94
N ASP A 266 -1.90 4.79 -6.62
CA ASP A 266 -2.92 4.55 -5.58
C ASP A 266 -3.55 5.85 -5.04
N ALA A 267 -3.66 6.89 -5.87
CA ALA A 267 -4.28 8.17 -5.47
C ALA A 267 -5.69 7.98 -4.93
N GLU A 268 -6.40 7.02 -5.53
CA GLU A 268 -7.77 6.67 -5.27
C GLU A 268 -7.93 5.79 -4.02
N ASN A 269 -6.82 5.27 -3.46
CA ASN A 269 -6.91 4.30 -2.39
C ASN A 269 -7.58 4.87 -1.12
N HIS A 270 -8.40 4.04 -0.46
CA HIS A 270 -9.24 4.37 0.70
C HIS A 270 -10.17 5.58 0.48
N LYS A 271 -10.49 5.91 -0.78
CA LYS A 271 -11.35 7.04 -1.14
C LYS A 271 -12.52 6.57 -1.98
N PHE A 272 -13.62 7.31 -1.93
CA PHE A 272 -14.84 7.03 -2.69
C PHE A 272 -14.65 6.84 -4.21
N ILE A 273 -13.54 7.32 -4.78
CA ILE A 273 -13.22 7.20 -6.20
C ILE A 273 -12.53 5.88 -6.58
N ASP A 274 -12.16 5.03 -5.61
CA ASP A 274 -11.78 3.65 -5.87
C ASP A 274 -13.03 2.81 -6.22
N ASN A 275 -13.50 3.00 -7.45
CA ASN A 275 -14.68 2.38 -8.03
C ASN A 275 -14.31 1.60 -9.30
N ASN A 276 -15.29 0.93 -9.91
CA ASN A 276 -15.05 0.05 -11.06
C ASN A 276 -14.31 0.69 -12.24
N ASP A 277 -14.33 2.02 -12.39
CA ASP A 277 -13.61 2.71 -13.47
C ASP A 277 -12.09 2.66 -13.32
N VAL A 278 -11.58 2.42 -12.11
CA VAL A 278 -10.14 2.39 -11.86
C VAL A 278 -9.53 1.02 -12.16
N VAL A 279 -10.34 -0.02 -12.36
CA VAL A 279 -9.89 -1.38 -12.65
C VAL A 279 -10.07 -1.69 -14.14
N ASP A 280 -8.99 -2.10 -14.80
CA ASP A 280 -8.96 -2.63 -16.15
C ASP A 280 -9.03 -4.17 -16.10
N PRO A 281 -10.18 -4.79 -16.48
CA PRO A 281 -10.36 -6.24 -16.43
C PRO A 281 -9.34 -7.03 -17.26
N GLU A 282 -8.85 -6.48 -18.37
CA GLU A 282 -7.87 -7.16 -19.22
C GLU A 282 -6.52 -7.27 -18.50
N LYS A 283 -6.10 -6.21 -17.80
CA LYS A 283 -4.89 -6.23 -16.98
C LYS A 283 -5.01 -7.18 -15.80
N ALA A 284 -6.14 -7.14 -15.09
CA ALA A 284 -6.38 -8.05 -13.98
C ALA A 284 -6.32 -9.51 -14.44
N VAL A 285 -6.99 -9.86 -15.55
CA VAL A 285 -6.96 -11.22 -16.12
C VAL A 285 -5.58 -11.61 -16.64
N ALA A 286 -4.80 -10.68 -17.21
CA ALA A 286 -3.41 -10.95 -17.56
C ALA A 286 -2.56 -11.33 -16.34
N THR A 287 -2.75 -10.64 -15.21
CA THR A 287 -2.13 -10.99 -13.92
C THR A 287 -2.62 -12.36 -13.43
N GLY A 288 -3.93 -12.60 -13.48
CA GLY A 288 -4.56 -13.87 -13.12
C GLY A 288 -4.01 -15.07 -13.89
N ARG A 289 -3.75 -14.95 -15.20
CA ARG A 289 -3.18 -16.03 -16.03
C ARG A 289 -1.78 -16.44 -15.59
N VAL A 290 -0.98 -15.51 -15.09
CA VAL A 290 0.34 -15.83 -14.53
C VAL A 290 0.18 -16.63 -13.24
N ILE A 291 -0.70 -16.19 -12.34
CA ILE A 291 -1.01 -16.90 -11.09
C ILE A 291 -1.56 -18.30 -11.41
N GLU A 292 -2.55 -18.41 -12.29
CA GLU A 292 -3.14 -19.67 -12.75
C GLU A 292 -2.08 -20.65 -13.26
N SER A 293 -1.12 -20.18 -14.07
CA SER A 293 -0.02 -21.02 -14.57
C SER A 293 0.84 -21.58 -13.44
N VAL A 294 1.11 -20.80 -12.39
CA VAL A 294 1.82 -21.26 -11.20
C VAL A 294 0.96 -22.25 -10.42
N LEU A 295 -0.32 -21.97 -10.20
CA LEU A 295 -1.25 -22.89 -9.52
C LEU A 295 -1.31 -24.25 -10.23
N ARG A 296 -1.41 -24.26 -11.56
CA ARG A 296 -1.42 -25.49 -12.37
C ARG A 296 -0.11 -26.26 -12.29
N THR A 297 1.02 -25.54 -12.25
CA THR A 297 2.34 -26.16 -12.09
C THR A 297 2.47 -26.82 -10.73
N ILE A 298 2.04 -26.14 -9.66
CA ILE A 298 2.07 -26.67 -8.29
C ILE A 298 1.10 -27.84 -8.14
N ALA A 299 -0.12 -27.75 -8.69
CA ALA A 299 -1.15 -28.78 -8.58
C ALA A 299 -0.83 -30.07 -9.34
N SER A 300 0.01 -30.02 -10.37
CA SER A 300 0.29 -31.17 -11.23
C SER A 300 0.81 -32.38 -10.44
N GLU A 301 0.23 -33.57 -10.67
CA GLU A 301 0.67 -34.84 -10.03
C GLU A 301 2.13 -35.23 -10.36
N GLU A 302 2.74 -34.59 -11.36
CA GLU A 302 4.16 -34.77 -11.73
C GLU A 302 5.10 -33.87 -10.90
N THR A 303 4.55 -32.90 -10.16
CA THR A 303 5.32 -31.96 -9.34
C THR A 303 5.62 -32.61 -8.00
N ALA A 304 6.90 -32.88 -7.73
CA ALA A 304 7.30 -33.37 -6.41
C ALA A 304 7.06 -32.31 -5.33
N SER A 305 6.84 -32.75 -4.08
CA SER A 305 6.67 -31.84 -2.94
C SER A 305 7.73 -30.74 -2.93
N LEU A 306 7.23 -29.51 -2.90
CA LEU A 306 7.96 -28.26 -2.89
C LEU A 306 8.33 -27.83 -1.47
N LEU A 307 7.72 -28.45 -0.46
CA LEU A 307 7.93 -28.16 0.96
C LEU A 307 9.40 -28.11 1.42
N PRO A 308 10.30 -29.03 1.00
CA PRO A 308 11.71 -28.93 1.40
C PRO A 308 12.39 -27.65 0.89
N GLU A 309 12.06 -27.22 -0.33
CA GLU A 309 12.64 -26.04 -0.95
C GLU A 309 12.02 -24.75 -0.39
N ALA A 310 10.70 -24.72 -0.22
CA ALA A 310 10.00 -23.62 0.45
C ALA A 310 10.60 -23.39 1.84
N LYS A 311 10.70 -24.44 2.66
CA LYS A 311 11.33 -24.35 3.98
C LYS A 311 12.78 -23.93 3.91
N ARG A 312 13.56 -24.41 2.93
CA ARG A 312 14.96 -24.01 2.79
C ARG A 312 15.08 -22.50 2.57
N LEU A 313 14.26 -21.91 1.71
CA LEU A 313 14.28 -20.46 1.45
C LEU A 313 13.80 -19.66 2.66
N THR A 314 12.68 -20.04 3.27
CA THR A 314 12.11 -19.33 4.41
C THR A 314 12.99 -19.43 5.67
N SER A 315 13.61 -20.60 5.92
CA SER A 315 14.44 -20.86 7.11
C SER A 315 15.92 -20.49 6.98
N ALA A 316 16.42 -20.24 5.77
CA ALA A 316 17.82 -19.88 5.56
C ALA A 316 18.21 -18.52 6.17
N ASP A 317 17.23 -17.70 6.59
CA ASP A 317 17.48 -16.35 7.12
C ASP A 317 16.37 -15.92 8.09
N ASN A 318 16.01 -16.75 9.08
CA ASN A 318 14.92 -16.53 10.06
C ASN A 318 15.02 -15.23 10.91
N ALA A 319 16.07 -14.44 10.74
CA ALA A 319 16.25 -13.20 11.46
C ALA A 319 15.57 -12.03 10.76
N VAL A 320 14.89 -11.20 11.55
CA VAL A 320 14.26 -9.96 11.09
C VAL A 320 15.33 -8.99 10.60
N PRO A 321 15.37 -8.58 9.33
CA PRO A 321 16.35 -7.62 8.86
C PRO A 321 16.09 -6.22 9.46
N ILE A 322 17.05 -5.70 10.21
CA ILE A 322 17.10 -4.29 10.64
C ILE A 322 18.06 -3.57 9.69
N ARG A 323 17.48 -2.87 8.71
CA ARG A 323 18.20 -2.14 7.67
C ARG A 323 18.28 -0.64 8.00
N PRO A 324 19.27 0.10 7.46
CA PRO A 324 19.35 1.56 7.64
C PRO A 324 18.11 2.35 7.18
N ASP A 325 17.31 1.79 6.26
CA ASP A 325 16.05 2.33 5.76
C ASP A 325 14.81 1.79 6.51
N THR A 326 14.99 0.80 7.40
CA THR A 326 13.91 0.18 8.17
C THR A 326 13.91 0.72 9.58
N PRO A 327 12.90 1.49 9.97
CA PRO A 327 13.25 2.56 10.85
C PRO A 327 12.60 2.22 12.22
N ILE A 328 13.38 2.07 13.29
CA ILE A 328 12.85 1.65 14.60
C ILE A 328 11.93 2.73 15.16
N LEU A 329 10.66 2.35 15.44
CA LEU A 329 9.58 3.27 15.84
C LEU A 329 9.43 3.35 17.36
N PHE A 330 10.29 4.16 17.98
CA PHE A 330 10.15 4.49 19.39
C PHE A 330 8.85 5.27 19.65
N GLY A 331 8.21 5.03 20.79
CA GLY A 331 6.97 5.67 21.20
C GLY A 331 5.71 5.09 20.55
N VAL A 332 5.82 4.01 19.77
CA VAL A 332 4.69 3.34 19.10
C VAL A 332 4.26 2.08 19.88
N VAL A 333 2.98 1.74 19.78
CA VAL A 333 2.37 0.60 20.49
C VAL A 333 2.86 -0.73 19.94
N LYS A 334 2.96 -1.74 20.79
CA LYS A 334 3.52 -3.05 20.45
C LYS A 334 2.89 -3.70 19.21
N PRO A 335 1.56 -3.70 18.99
CA PRO A 335 0.98 -4.27 17.78
C PRO A 335 1.50 -3.61 16.48
N GLU A 336 1.60 -2.28 16.46
CA GLU A 336 2.14 -1.55 15.30
C GLU A 336 3.64 -1.83 15.08
N VAL A 337 4.38 -1.98 16.18
CA VAL A 337 5.77 -2.43 16.12
C VAL A 337 5.82 -3.84 15.54
N ASP A 338 5.05 -4.79 16.07
CA ASP A 338 4.98 -6.17 15.60
C ASP A 338 4.65 -6.27 14.10
N VAL A 339 3.74 -5.41 13.58
CA VAL A 339 3.43 -5.31 12.15
C VAL A 339 4.61 -4.78 11.33
N LYS A 340 5.31 -3.76 11.82
CA LYS A 340 6.35 -3.05 11.03
C LYS A 340 7.75 -3.67 11.12
N ILE A 341 8.12 -4.22 12.28
CA ILE A 341 9.39 -4.92 12.47
C ILE A 341 9.22 -6.43 12.38
N GLY A 342 8.02 -6.96 12.50
CA GLY A 342 7.75 -8.30 12.03
C GLY A 342 8.12 -9.46 12.93
N ALA A 343 8.05 -9.27 14.24
CA ALA A 343 7.89 -10.41 15.14
C ALA A 343 7.26 -9.93 16.44
N GLY A 344 6.27 -10.67 16.92
CA GLY A 344 5.74 -10.51 18.27
C GLY A 344 6.79 -10.63 19.40
N GLY A 345 8.02 -11.06 19.06
CA GLY A 345 9.13 -11.28 19.98
C GLY A 345 8.84 -12.39 20.99
N THR A 346 9.88 -12.94 21.60
CA THR A 346 9.69 -13.85 22.75
C THR A 346 9.74 -13.03 24.03
N PHE A 347 8.63 -12.98 24.78
CA PHE A 347 8.63 -12.36 26.11
C PHE A 347 9.74 -12.96 26.98
N GLU A 348 10.64 -12.10 27.48
CA GLU A 348 11.71 -12.50 28.37
C GLU A 348 11.36 -12.23 29.83
N LYS A 349 11.01 -10.98 30.14
CA LYS A 349 10.73 -10.53 31.51
C LYS A 349 9.89 -9.25 31.53
N ALA A 350 9.33 -8.97 32.70
CA ALA A 350 8.78 -7.68 33.05
C ALA A 350 9.46 -7.17 34.34
N ASP A 351 9.86 -5.91 34.37
CA ASP A 351 10.53 -5.27 35.51
C ASP A 351 10.20 -3.76 35.62
N GLU A 352 10.76 -3.10 36.63
CA GLU A 352 10.65 -1.66 36.84
C GLU A 352 11.93 -0.96 36.36
N SER A 353 11.78 0.07 35.53
CA SER A 353 12.90 0.82 34.95
C SER A 353 13.63 1.65 36.00
N GLU A 354 14.84 2.10 35.66
CA GLU A 354 15.62 3.02 36.51
C GLU A 354 14.91 4.37 36.77
N TYR A 355 13.94 4.72 35.91
CA TYR A 355 13.11 5.92 36.01
C TYR A 355 11.77 5.67 36.72
N GLY A 356 11.53 4.45 37.23
CA GLY A 356 10.39 4.10 38.08
C GLY A 356 9.09 3.73 37.34
N TYR A 357 9.15 3.40 36.05
CA TYR A 357 7.99 2.90 35.28
C TYR A 357 8.07 1.40 35.03
N GLN A 358 6.93 0.74 34.86
CA GLN A 358 6.88 -0.69 34.51
C GLN A 358 7.25 -0.88 33.04
N GLN A 359 7.96 -1.96 32.71
CA GLN A 359 8.35 -2.29 31.34
C GLN A 359 8.36 -3.81 31.08
N GLU A 360 8.29 -4.19 29.82
CA GLU A 360 8.34 -5.58 29.34
C GLU A 360 9.42 -5.75 28.26
N HIS A 361 10.12 -6.88 28.29
CA HIS A 361 11.25 -7.21 27.40
C HIS A 361 10.86 -8.32 26.44
N TYR A 362 11.16 -8.13 25.15
CA TYR A 362 10.87 -9.09 24.08
C TYR A 362 12.11 -9.33 23.23
N LEU A 363 12.56 -10.58 23.17
CA LEU A 363 13.76 -10.98 22.42
C LEU A 363 13.43 -11.38 21.00
N MET A 364 14.28 -10.95 20.06
CA MET A 364 14.15 -11.18 18.63
C MET A 364 15.51 -11.51 18.02
N GLU A 365 15.54 -12.47 17.09
CA GLU A 365 16.69 -12.63 16.18
C GLU A 365 16.58 -11.62 15.05
N THR A 366 17.61 -10.79 14.90
CA THR A 366 17.61 -9.62 14.02
C THR A 366 18.90 -9.53 13.21
N LYS A 367 18.82 -9.17 11.94
CA LYS A 367 19.95 -9.06 11.03
C LYS A 367 20.31 -7.58 10.83
N TRP A 368 21.39 -7.13 11.46
CA TRP A 368 21.88 -5.76 11.39
C TRP A 368 23.00 -5.64 10.33
N PHE A 369 22.93 -4.67 9.42
CA PHE A 369 24.01 -4.35 8.45
C PHE A 369 24.62 -5.58 7.73
N ASP A 370 23.78 -6.52 7.29
CA ASP A 370 24.14 -7.81 6.66
C ASP A 370 24.97 -8.79 7.52
N TRP A 371 25.03 -8.58 8.83
CA TRP A 371 25.68 -9.50 9.75
C TRP A 371 24.91 -10.81 9.92
N GLU A 372 25.56 -11.81 10.52
CA GLU A 372 24.84 -12.95 11.09
C GLU A 372 23.80 -12.47 12.12
N PRO A 373 22.65 -13.16 12.22
CA PRO A 373 21.59 -12.83 13.17
C PRO A 373 22.08 -12.57 14.59
N LEU A 374 21.63 -11.46 15.17
CA LEU A 374 21.91 -11.03 16.53
C LEU A 374 20.64 -11.06 17.38
N ILE A 375 20.79 -11.37 18.67
CA ILE A 375 19.69 -11.28 19.63
C ILE A 375 19.53 -9.83 20.04
N THR A 376 18.37 -9.26 19.71
CA THR A 376 17.96 -7.91 20.07
C THR A 376 16.79 -7.98 21.06
N ASP A 377 16.86 -7.14 22.08
CA ASP A 377 15.87 -6.99 23.13
C ASP A 377 15.11 -5.68 22.93
N PHE A 378 13.81 -5.80 22.64
CA PHE A 378 12.88 -4.68 22.51
C PHE A 378 12.16 -4.49 23.84
N VAL A 379 12.31 -3.30 24.41
CA VAL A 379 11.81 -2.96 25.74
C VAL A 379 10.64 -1.99 25.60
N PHE A 380 9.48 -2.43 26.07
CA PHE A 380 8.23 -1.69 25.99
C PHE A 380 7.87 -1.12 27.35
N ARG A 381 7.67 0.20 27.42
CA ARG A 381 7.13 0.88 28.59
C ARG A 381 5.64 0.57 28.71
N LYS A 382 5.20 0.19 29.90
CA LYS A 382 3.82 -0.19 30.20
C LYS A 382 3.06 0.98 30.79
N GLU A 383 2.09 1.47 30.04
CA GLU A 383 1.07 2.43 30.49
C GLU A 383 -0.32 1.76 30.38
N ASP A 384 -1.26 2.37 29.67
CA ASP A 384 -2.52 1.70 29.26
C ASP A 384 -2.25 0.63 28.18
N GLU A 385 -1.19 0.82 27.39
CA GLU A 385 -0.67 -0.10 26.38
C GLU A 385 0.87 -0.27 26.52
N LEU A 386 1.48 -1.07 25.64
CA LEU A 386 2.93 -1.32 25.61
C LEU A 386 3.57 -0.46 24.51
N PHE A 387 4.34 0.57 24.88
CA PHE A 387 5.00 1.48 23.94
C PHE A 387 6.49 1.16 23.82
N LEU A 388 7.02 1.02 22.61
CA LEU A 388 8.45 0.75 22.42
C LEU A 388 9.28 1.92 22.94
N ASP A 389 10.12 1.66 23.94
CA ASP A 389 10.86 2.68 24.67
C ASP A 389 12.36 2.57 24.41
N ARG A 390 12.91 1.35 24.45
CA ARG A 390 14.35 1.09 24.26
C ARG A 390 14.59 -0.18 23.46
N VAL A 391 15.74 -0.27 22.80
CA VAL A 391 16.18 -1.45 22.05
C VAL A 391 17.62 -1.75 22.41
N PHE A 392 17.97 -3.02 22.62
CA PHE A 392 19.33 -3.43 22.99
C PHE A 392 19.82 -4.61 22.15
N ILE A 393 21.01 -4.52 21.57
CA ILE A 393 21.72 -5.68 21.02
C ILE A 393 22.43 -6.38 22.19
N ARG A 394 22.06 -7.62 22.50
CA ARG A 394 22.53 -8.36 23.68
C ARG A 394 23.86 -9.08 23.40
N THR A 395 25.00 -8.41 23.61
CA THR A 395 26.35 -8.94 23.31
C THR A 395 26.69 -10.20 24.12
N ALA A 396 26.27 -10.26 25.40
CA ALA A 396 26.45 -11.45 26.24
C ALA A 396 25.80 -12.73 25.67
N LYS A 397 24.63 -12.62 25.04
CA LYS A 397 23.92 -13.78 24.46
C LYS A 397 24.57 -14.24 23.14
N LEU A 398 25.46 -13.44 22.59
CA LEU A 398 26.18 -13.68 21.34
C LEU A 398 27.63 -14.16 21.56
N GLY A 399 28.12 -14.14 22.79
CA GLY A 399 29.52 -14.40 23.10
C GLY A 399 30.48 -13.34 22.54
N LEU A 400 29.97 -12.16 22.21
CA LEU A 400 30.73 -11.01 21.74
C LEU A 400 31.00 -10.05 22.91
N THR A 401 32.17 -9.40 22.90
CA THR A 401 32.45 -8.25 23.76
C THR A 401 31.91 -6.96 23.13
N ASP A 402 31.66 -5.94 23.96
CA ASP A 402 31.21 -4.62 23.47
C ASP A 402 32.26 -3.96 22.56
N GLU A 403 33.55 -4.25 22.77
CA GLU A 403 34.65 -3.82 21.91
C GLU A 403 34.59 -4.48 20.52
N GLU A 404 34.39 -5.80 20.45
CA GLU A 404 34.25 -6.53 19.17
C GLU A 404 33.02 -6.07 18.38
N LEU A 405 31.88 -5.83 19.05
CA LEU A 405 30.71 -5.28 18.37
C LEU A 405 30.96 -3.82 17.93
N GLY A 406 31.65 -3.03 18.75
CA GLY A 406 32.10 -1.68 18.40
C GLY A 406 32.98 -1.62 17.14
N GLU A 407 33.88 -2.59 16.95
CA GLU A 407 34.68 -2.71 15.72
C GLU A 407 33.82 -3.01 14.49
N LYS A 408 32.85 -3.93 14.61
CA LYS A 408 31.89 -4.23 13.53
C LYS A 408 31.05 -3.01 13.16
N LEU A 409 30.65 -2.21 14.16
CA LEU A 409 29.93 -0.95 13.94
C LEU A 409 30.79 0.09 13.23
N THR A 410 32.06 0.23 13.61
CA THR A 410 32.99 1.12 12.92
C THR A 410 33.17 0.73 11.45
N GLU A 411 33.23 -0.57 11.17
CA GLU A 411 33.28 -1.08 9.78
C GLU A 411 31.98 -0.75 9.00
N ALA A 412 30.82 -0.91 9.64
CA ALA A 412 29.53 -0.72 8.99
C ALA A 412 29.14 0.75 8.75
N VAL A 413 29.38 1.63 9.73
CA VAL A 413 28.85 3.01 9.73
C VAL A 413 29.91 4.09 9.98
N GLY A 414 31.18 3.71 10.08
CA GLY A 414 32.30 4.63 10.27
C GLY A 414 32.66 4.91 11.73
N GLU A 415 33.73 5.69 11.94
CA GLU A 415 34.31 5.96 13.26
C GLU A 415 33.32 6.60 14.23
N ALA A 416 33.39 6.16 15.49
CA ALA A 416 32.57 6.71 16.56
C ALA A 416 33.06 8.09 17.03
N GLN A 417 32.12 8.96 17.39
CA GLN A 417 32.39 10.13 18.23
C GLN A 417 32.35 9.74 19.71
N THR A 418 33.39 10.11 20.45
CA THR A 418 33.47 9.89 21.89
C THR A 418 32.96 11.11 22.65
N TYR A 419 32.10 10.89 23.65
CA TYR A 419 31.52 11.93 24.51
C TYR A 419 32.14 11.94 25.91
N ASP A 420 31.96 13.06 26.61
CA ASP A 420 32.35 13.22 28.01
C ASP A 420 31.65 12.17 28.87
N GLY A 421 32.42 11.25 29.47
CA GLY A 421 31.91 10.09 30.20
C GLY A 421 32.34 8.74 29.62
N GLY A 422 32.95 8.72 28.43
CA GLY A 422 33.51 7.52 27.80
C GLY A 422 32.57 6.81 26.83
N SER A 423 31.30 7.22 26.75
CA SER A 423 30.33 6.74 25.77
C SER A 423 30.78 7.05 24.34
N LYS A 424 30.51 6.13 23.42
CA LYS A 424 30.82 6.23 21.99
C LYS A 424 29.53 6.34 21.18
N LEU A 425 29.57 7.04 20.06
CA LEU A 425 28.44 7.24 19.16
C LEU A 425 28.86 6.98 17.72
N TRP A 426 28.24 5.99 17.08
CA TRP A 426 28.49 5.69 15.68
C TRP A 426 27.44 6.40 14.79
N GLY A 427 27.86 6.95 13.64
CA GLY A 427 26.94 7.52 12.63
C GLY A 427 26.73 9.05 12.63
N SER A 428 27.57 9.84 13.30
CA SER A 428 27.37 11.29 13.45
C SER A 428 28.03 12.19 12.38
N SER A 429 28.85 11.66 11.46
CA SER A 429 29.53 12.47 10.43
C SER A 429 28.67 12.84 9.21
N LEU A 430 27.44 12.35 9.13
CA LEU A 430 26.45 12.69 8.09
C LEU A 430 25.52 13.87 8.46
N MET A 431 25.74 14.48 9.63
CA MET A 431 24.97 15.62 10.17
C MET A 431 25.03 16.91 9.34
N THR A 432 25.75 16.93 8.21
CA THR A 432 25.86 18.12 7.36
C THR A 432 25.36 17.94 5.92
N GLU A 433 24.93 16.74 5.51
CA GLU A 433 24.48 16.52 4.12
C GLU A 433 23.17 15.72 3.96
N ASN A 434 22.55 15.16 5.02
CA ASN A 434 21.28 14.44 4.89
C ASN A 434 20.47 14.36 6.21
N PRO A 435 19.31 15.03 6.33
CA PRO A 435 18.44 14.93 7.51
C PRO A 435 17.62 13.63 7.64
N SER A 436 17.69 12.72 6.66
CA SER A 436 16.80 11.54 6.56
C SER A 436 17.39 10.24 7.15
N LEU A 437 18.62 10.28 7.66
CA LEU A 437 19.27 9.10 8.23
C LEU A 437 18.98 8.99 9.74
N ARG A 438 18.18 8.00 10.11
CA ARG A 438 17.98 7.61 11.52
C ARG A 438 19.31 7.14 12.10
N GLN A 439 19.73 7.77 13.20
CA GLN A 439 21.01 7.50 13.85
C GLN A 439 20.90 6.39 14.89
N TYR A 440 22.00 5.68 15.15
CA TYR A 440 22.12 4.68 16.21
C TYR A 440 23.02 5.24 17.31
N MET A 441 22.50 5.62 18.48
CA MET A 441 23.36 5.73 19.66
C MET A 441 23.64 4.34 20.19
N ILE A 442 24.89 4.09 20.56
CA ILE A 442 25.39 2.83 21.09
C ILE A 442 26.20 3.15 22.34
N THR A 443 25.50 3.27 23.47
CA THR A 443 26.12 3.50 24.77
C THR A 443 26.49 2.16 25.40
N GLU A 444 27.68 2.06 25.99
CA GLU A 444 28.02 0.95 26.89
C GLU A 444 27.09 1.06 28.12
N ALA A 445 26.11 0.17 28.24
CA ALA A 445 25.26 0.09 29.42
C ALA A 445 26.00 -0.64 30.54
N ASP A 446 26.24 0.07 31.64
CA ASP A 446 26.98 -0.43 32.80
C ASP A 446 26.20 -1.60 33.46
N GLY A 447 26.61 -2.83 33.17
CA GLY A 447 26.21 -4.03 33.94
C GLY A 447 25.56 -5.20 33.20
N GLU A 448 25.06 -5.05 31.96
CA GLU A 448 24.35 -6.13 31.23
C GLU A 448 25.01 -6.60 29.91
N GLN A 449 26.18 -6.07 29.51
CA GLN A 449 26.83 -6.40 28.23
C GLN A 449 25.83 -6.29 27.07
N ALA A 450 25.46 -5.05 26.78
CA ALA A 450 24.50 -4.74 25.74
C ALA A 450 24.84 -3.38 25.14
N ILE A 451 24.55 -3.27 23.85
CA ILE A 451 24.61 -2.02 23.10
C ILE A 451 23.18 -1.52 22.98
N GLU A 452 22.88 -0.40 23.64
CA GLU A 452 21.60 0.28 23.45
C GLU A 452 21.54 0.79 22.01
N VAL A 453 20.38 0.72 21.38
CA VAL A 453 20.10 1.35 20.10
C VAL A 453 19.14 2.48 20.38
N ILE A 454 19.62 3.71 20.20
CA ILE A 454 18.76 4.89 20.35
C ILE A 454 18.64 5.57 19.00
N SER A 455 17.42 5.76 18.53
CA SER A 455 17.18 6.66 17.41
C SER A 455 17.17 8.09 17.92
N PHE A 456 18.14 8.90 17.48
CA PHE A 456 17.93 10.34 17.46
C PHE A 456 17.17 10.69 16.20
N ILE A 457 15.92 11.08 16.37
CA ILE A 457 15.30 12.02 15.45
C ILE A 457 16.04 13.33 15.71
N HIS A 458 16.84 13.81 14.74
CA HIS A 458 17.21 15.21 14.77
C HIS A 458 15.89 15.97 14.75
N SER A 459 15.71 16.86 15.72
CA SER A 459 14.49 17.59 16.04
C SER A 459 14.01 18.56 14.97
N ASN A 460 14.26 18.27 13.69
CA ASN A 460 13.76 19.00 12.53
C ASN A 460 12.43 18.41 12.03
N VAL A 461 11.68 17.72 12.90
CA VAL A 461 10.26 17.48 12.67
C VAL A 461 9.58 18.85 12.63
N GLY A 462 9.12 19.26 11.45
CA GLY A 462 8.40 20.51 11.28
C GLY A 462 9.22 21.73 10.84
N GLU A 463 10.49 21.59 10.41
CA GLU A 463 11.26 22.72 9.86
C GLU A 463 11.12 22.83 8.34
N ASP A 464 10.70 24.00 7.86
CA ASP A 464 10.73 24.37 6.44
C ASP A 464 12.17 24.20 5.91
N ILE A 465 12.38 23.30 4.95
CA ILE A 465 13.70 23.07 4.33
C ILE A 465 14.04 24.29 3.48
N GLN A 466 13.13 24.67 2.58
CA GLN A 466 13.32 25.78 1.67
C GLN A 466 11.97 26.32 1.18
N SER A 467 11.86 27.64 1.11
CA SER A 467 10.69 28.33 0.54
C SER A 467 11.03 28.93 -0.83
N TYR A 468 10.12 28.75 -1.79
CA TYR A 468 10.22 29.19 -3.17
C TYR A 468 9.05 30.10 -3.51
N ALA A 469 9.29 31.19 -4.24
CA ALA A 469 8.21 32.05 -4.71
C ALA A 469 7.55 31.39 -5.91
N PHE A 470 6.23 31.24 -5.87
CA PHE A 470 5.47 30.53 -6.89
C PHE A 470 5.37 31.32 -8.21
N ASP A 471 5.46 32.65 -8.15
CA ASP A 471 5.36 33.53 -9.32
C ASP A 471 6.64 33.59 -10.18
N LYS A 472 7.67 32.83 -9.82
CA LYS A 472 8.96 32.80 -10.53
C LYS A 472 9.13 31.54 -11.37
N PRO A 473 9.78 31.63 -12.55
CA PRO A 473 10.12 30.46 -13.34
C PRO A 473 10.98 29.46 -12.55
N VAL A 474 10.60 28.18 -12.56
CA VAL A 474 11.28 27.12 -11.81
C VAL A 474 12.79 27.05 -12.11
N GLN A 475 13.20 27.36 -13.35
CA GLN A 475 14.61 27.32 -13.76
C GLN A 475 15.48 28.37 -13.05
N GLU A 476 14.90 29.41 -12.43
CA GLU A 476 15.65 30.35 -11.59
C GLU A 476 16.18 29.68 -10.30
N TYR A 477 15.58 28.57 -9.87
CA TYR A 477 15.95 27.88 -8.64
C TYR A 477 17.00 26.77 -8.82
N LYS A 478 17.43 26.46 -10.05
CA LYS A 478 18.34 25.34 -10.35
C LYS A 478 19.68 25.33 -9.57
N ASP A 479 20.13 26.49 -9.10
CA ASP A 479 21.40 26.66 -8.38
C ASP A 479 21.20 26.66 -6.85
N MET A 480 19.94 26.64 -6.39
CA MET A 480 19.53 26.69 -4.98
C MET A 480 18.72 25.46 -4.54
N ALA A 481 17.96 24.86 -5.46
CA ALA A 481 17.13 23.68 -5.25
C ALA A 481 17.91 22.41 -5.59
N ASP A 482 17.75 21.37 -4.78
CA ASP A 482 18.21 20.03 -5.16
C ASP A 482 17.29 19.42 -6.24
N LYS A 483 17.60 18.20 -6.69
CA LYS A 483 16.81 17.56 -7.75
C LYS A 483 15.38 17.25 -7.33
N ALA A 484 15.16 16.90 -6.06
CA ALA A 484 13.83 16.63 -5.52
C ALA A 484 13.02 17.92 -5.42
N ASP A 485 13.63 19.02 -4.95
CA ASP A 485 13.00 20.34 -4.93
C ASP A 485 12.65 20.84 -6.34
N MET A 486 13.55 20.64 -7.32
CA MET A 486 13.26 20.97 -8.71
C MET A 486 12.09 20.16 -9.24
N ALA A 487 12.04 18.85 -8.98
CA ALA A 487 10.94 17.98 -9.37
C ALA A 487 9.62 18.37 -8.68
N LEU A 488 9.66 18.70 -7.39
CA LEU A 488 8.52 19.23 -6.64
C LEU A 488 7.97 20.49 -7.30
N LEU A 489 8.83 21.47 -7.58
CA LEU A 489 8.45 22.73 -8.21
C LEU A 489 7.87 22.50 -9.63
N GLU A 490 8.49 21.65 -10.44
CA GLU A 490 7.97 21.31 -11.77
C GLU A 490 6.61 20.59 -11.69
N THR A 491 6.41 19.74 -10.69
CA THR A 491 5.19 18.93 -10.55
C THR A 491 4.04 19.75 -9.97
N ILE A 492 4.29 20.65 -9.01
CA ILE A 492 3.23 21.48 -8.41
C ILE A 492 2.69 22.54 -9.39
N HIS A 493 3.51 23.03 -10.33
CA HIS A 493 3.05 23.89 -11.43
C HIS A 493 2.14 23.17 -12.44
N LYS A 494 2.03 21.84 -12.38
CA LYS A 494 1.00 21.10 -13.14
C LYS A 494 -0.36 21.13 -12.45
N VAL A 495 -0.39 21.38 -11.14
CA VAL A 495 -1.60 21.42 -10.31
C VAL A 495 -2.14 22.84 -10.20
N ILE A 496 -1.26 23.82 -9.95
CA ILE A 496 -1.65 25.21 -9.68
C ILE A 496 -1.37 26.06 -10.93
N PRO A 497 -2.38 26.78 -11.47
CA PRO A 497 -2.17 27.69 -12.59
C PRO A 497 -1.16 28.81 -12.28
N GLU A 498 -0.30 29.17 -13.24
CA GLU A 498 0.72 30.22 -13.07
C GLU A 498 0.12 31.60 -12.73
N ASP A 499 -1.13 31.85 -13.12
CA ASP A 499 -1.86 33.09 -12.85
C ASP A 499 -2.70 33.05 -11.57
N ASP A 500 -2.51 32.04 -10.71
CA ASP A 500 -3.21 31.95 -9.43
C ASP A 500 -2.94 33.20 -8.55
N PRO A 501 -4.00 33.90 -8.10
CA PRO A 501 -3.83 35.15 -7.40
C PRO A 501 -3.44 34.96 -5.92
N TYR A 502 -3.56 33.77 -5.34
CA TYR A 502 -3.47 33.52 -3.89
C TYR A 502 -2.24 32.72 -3.48
N VAL A 503 -1.83 31.69 -4.23
CA VAL A 503 -0.63 30.91 -3.89
C VAL A 503 0.62 31.75 -4.18
N LYS A 504 1.45 31.98 -3.16
CA LYS A 504 2.68 32.78 -3.27
C LYS A 504 3.94 32.00 -2.99
N HIS A 505 3.84 30.95 -2.16
CA HIS A 505 4.99 30.18 -1.78
C HIS A 505 4.75 28.68 -1.88
N ILE A 506 5.73 27.98 -2.43
CA ILE A 506 5.86 26.53 -2.31
C ILE A 506 7.00 26.27 -1.35
N ILE A 507 6.74 25.50 -0.31
CA ILE A 507 7.70 25.21 0.74
C ILE A 507 8.03 23.71 0.66
N SER A 508 9.29 23.43 0.38
CA SER A 508 9.86 22.10 0.58
C SER A 508 10.02 21.88 2.08
N TRP A 509 9.44 20.80 2.55
CA TRP A 509 9.33 20.47 3.97
C TRP A 509 9.57 18.97 4.15
N THR A 510 9.81 18.52 5.37
CA THR A 510 9.74 17.08 5.70
C THR A 510 9.40 16.87 7.17
N ASP A 511 8.62 15.84 7.47
CA ASP A 511 8.43 15.34 8.84
C ASP A 511 9.27 14.11 9.17
N GLY A 512 10.04 13.62 8.20
CA GLY A 512 10.84 12.42 8.30
C GLY A 512 10.03 11.16 8.04
N TYR A 513 9.40 10.61 9.07
CA TYR A 513 8.61 9.36 8.97
C TYR A 513 7.24 9.49 9.64
N SER A 514 6.81 10.73 9.88
CA SER A 514 5.42 10.98 10.22
C SER A 514 4.62 10.89 8.91
N TYR A 515 3.29 10.83 8.99
CA TYR A 515 2.42 10.65 7.82
C TYR A 515 1.83 11.98 7.35
N ILE A 516 2.46 13.12 7.65
CA ILE A 516 1.99 14.43 7.19
C ILE A 516 2.60 14.67 5.82
N LEU A 517 1.75 14.73 4.81
CA LEU A 517 2.19 14.80 3.42
C LEU A 517 2.31 16.23 2.90
N GLY A 518 1.51 17.14 3.47
CA GLY A 518 1.44 18.52 3.04
C GLY A 518 0.64 19.38 4.03
N SER A 519 0.65 20.68 3.78
CA SER A 519 -0.27 21.61 4.43
C SER A 519 -0.39 22.92 3.65
N CYS A 520 -1.56 23.54 3.73
CA CYS A 520 -1.83 24.85 3.17
C CYS A 520 -2.16 25.84 4.28
N THR A 521 -1.46 26.97 4.29
CA THR A 521 -1.67 28.02 5.30
C THR A 521 -1.72 29.39 4.65
N ALA A 522 -2.70 30.22 5.07
CA ALA A 522 -2.66 31.64 4.78
C ALA A 522 -1.43 32.27 5.44
N ASP A 523 -0.65 33.07 4.70
CA ASP A 523 0.55 33.73 5.25
C ASP A 523 0.18 34.76 6.33
N ASP A 524 -1.01 35.34 6.20
CA ASP A 524 -1.66 36.19 7.20
C ASP A 524 -3.14 35.83 7.28
N MET A 525 -3.53 35.04 8.30
CA MET A 525 -4.91 34.60 8.51
C MET A 525 -5.92 35.76 8.65
N LYS A 526 -5.46 36.97 8.99
CA LYS A 526 -6.33 38.16 9.07
C LYS A 526 -6.59 38.82 7.73
N LYS A 527 -5.90 38.38 6.67
CA LYS A 527 -6.07 38.86 5.30
C LYS A 527 -6.52 37.76 4.35
N SER A 528 -5.99 36.56 4.51
CA SER A 528 -6.24 35.40 3.63
C SER A 528 -6.12 35.74 2.13
N ASP A 529 -5.19 36.64 1.78
CA ASP A 529 -4.93 37.11 0.42
C ASP A 529 -3.66 36.50 -0.18
N SER A 530 -2.90 35.73 0.61
CA SER A 530 -1.78 34.93 0.16
C SER A 530 -1.63 33.63 0.95
N PHE A 531 -1.18 32.57 0.27
CA PHE A 531 -1.04 31.21 0.83
C PHE A 531 0.32 30.61 0.51
N SER A 532 0.79 29.81 1.46
CA SER A 532 1.94 28.92 1.34
C SER A 532 1.47 27.46 1.34
N ILE A 533 1.93 26.67 0.38
CA ILE A 533 1.72 25.22 0.33
C ILE A 533 3.04 24.52 0.69
N ARG A 534 3.01 23.72 1.75
CA ARG A 534 4.10 22.84 2.18
C ARG A 534 3.86 21.45 1.62
N ILE A 535 4.91 20.81 1.11
CA ILE A 535 4.89 19.42 0.66
C ILE A 535 6.09 18.69 1.26
N ASP A 536 5.86 17.48 1.80
CA ASP A 536 6.95 16.60 2.20
C ASP A 536 7.65 16.05 0.95
N LYS A 537 8.81 16.59 0.60
CA LYS A 537 9.51 16.15 -0.61
C LYS A 537 10.01 14.70 -0.53
N ASN A 538 10.34 14.22 0.66
CA ASN A 538 10.99 12.92 0.84
C ASN A 538 9.99 11.77 0.69
N ASP A 539 8.71 12.05 0.91
CA ASP A 539 7.61 11.10 0.70
C ASP A 539 7.24 10.91 -0.78
N PHE A 540 7.62 11.87 -1.64
CA PHE A 540 7.21 11.89 -3.04
C PHE A 540 8.34 11.74 -4.04
N PHE A 541 9.57 12.13 -3.70
CA PHE A 541 10.67 12.16 -4.63
C PHE A 541 11.91 11.46 -4.07
N ASP A 542 12.58 10.67 -4.88
CA ASP A 542 13.91 10.18 -4.56
C ASP A 542 14.96 11.32 -4.70
N LYS A 543 16.18 11.05 -4.25
CA LYS A 543 17.30 12.01 -4.33
C LYS A 543 17.70 12.38 -5.77
N GLU A 544 17.28 11.59 -6.74
CA GLU A 544 17.48 11.87 -8.17
C GLU A 544 16.38 12.78 -8.76
N GLY A 545 15.33 13.09 -7.99
CA GLY A 545 14.16 13.84 -8.44
C GLY A 545 13.15 12.98 -9.20
N THR A 546 13.24 11.65 -9.09
CA THR A 546 12.24 10.73 -9.63
C THR A 546 11.07 10.69 -8.67
N ILE A 547 9.85 10.85 -9.18
CA ILE A 547 8.65 10.70 -8.38
C ILE A 547 8.45 9.23 -8.00
N ILE A 548 8.31 8.97 -6.71
CA ILE A 548 8.11 7.63 -6.12
C ILE A 548 6.64 7.25 -6.21
N ASN A 549 5.75 8.19 -5.87
CA ASN A 549 4.30 7.99 -5.88
C ASN A 549 3.60 9.25 -6.47
N GLU A 550 3.32 9.22 -7.78
CA GLU A 550 2.67 10.34 -8.48
C GLU A 550 1.20 10.50 -8.07
N GLY A 551 0.53 9.39 -7.75
CA GLY A 551 -0.86 9.41 -7.29
C GLY A 551 -1.01 10.15 -5.97
N LYS A 552 -0.27 9.71 -4.95
CA LYS A 552 -0.27 10.29 -3.60
C LYS A 552 0.16 11.76 -3.60
N PHE A 553 1.15 12.13 -4.44
CA PHE A 553 1.52 13.53 -4.63
C PHE A 553 0.34 14.34 -5.14
N LEU A 554 -0.34 13.86 -6.18
CA LEU A 554 -1.44 14.60 -6.81
C LEU A 554 -2.60 14.82 -5.84
N VAL A 555 -2.99 13.78 -5.09
CA VAL A 555 -4.01 13.87 -4.04
C VAL A 555 -3.65 14.97 -3.04
N THR A 556 -2.43 14.92 -2.52
CA THR A 556 -1.95 15.87 -1.52
C THR A 556 -1.95 17.29 -2.10
N ALA A 557 -1.29 17.52 -3.23
CA ALA A 557 -1.16 18.86 -3.81
C ALA A 557 -2.51 19.48 -4.22
N VAL A 558 -3.44 18.66 -4.76
CA VAL A 558 -4.78 19.14 -5.13
C VAL A 558 -5.61 19.44 -3.89
N HIS A 559 -5.54 18.61 -2.83
CA HIS A 559 -6.19 18.86 -1.55
C HIS A 559 -5.71 20.19 -0.96
N GLU A 560 -4.40 20.39 -0.85
CA GLU A 560 -3.82 21.62 -0.30
C GLU A 560 -4.18 22.86 -1.12
N TYR A 561 -4.25 22.72 -2.44
CA TYR A 561 -4.73 23.80 -3.30
C TYR A 561 -6.23 24.08 -3.09
N GLY A 562 -7.03 23.04 -2.80
CA GLY A 562 -8.44 23.15 -2.41
C GLY A 562 -8.65 24.11 -1.23
N HIS A 563 -7.78 24.08 -0.22
CA HIS A 563 -7.81 25.05 0.86
C HIS A 563 -7.55 26.49 0.38
N ALA A 564 -6.53 26.73 -0.45
CA ALA A 564 -6.27 28.07 -0.98
C ALA A 564 -7.46 28.60 -1.82
N LEU A 565 -8.14 27.73 -2.56
CA LEU A 565 -9.33 28.06 -3.35
C LEU A 565 -10.57 28.39 -2.50
N THR A 566 -10.74 27.72 -1.37
CA THR A 566 -11.96 27.78 -0.55
C THR A 566 -11.83 28.68 0.68
N LEU A 567 -10.61 29.00 1.13
CA LEU A 567 -10.35 29.80 2.34
C LEU A 567 -9.78 31.20 2.07
N ASN A 568 -9.61 31.60 0.81
CA ASN A 568 -9.12 32.93 0.48
C ASN A 568 -10.11 34.06 0.81
N ALA A 569 -9.62 35.30 0.75
CA ALA A 569 -10.38 36.53 1.03
C ALA A 569 -11.62 36.74 0.13
N GLY A 570 -11.77 36.01 -0.97
CA GLY A 570 -12.98 36.00 -1.79
C GLY A 570 -14.08 35.10 -1.23
N GLN A 571 -13.73 34.16 -0.35
CA GLN A 571 -14.64 33.12 0.15
C GLN A 571 -15.14 33.40 1.58
N ILE A 572 -14.27 33.97 2.41
CA ILE A 572 -14.52 34.18 3.85
C ILE A 572 -14.22 35.62 4.30
N GLU A 573 -14.88 36.08 5.36
CA GLU A 573 -14.62 37.33 6.05
C GLU A 573 -13.46 37.17 7.03
N VAL A 574 -12.34 37.83 6.74
CA VAL A 574 -11.02 37.54 7.34
C VAL A 574 -10.73 38.30 8.64
N SER A 575 -11.54 39.31 8.99
CA SER A 575 -11.28 40.18 10.14
C SER A 575 -11.39 39.50 11.50
N GLU A 576 -11.97 38.30 11.56
CA GLU A 576 -12.27 37.59 12.80
C GLU A 576 -11.44 36.30 12.97
N ILE A 577 -10.57 35.95 12.01
CA ILE A 577 -9.83 34.69 12.01
C ILE A 577 -8.53 34.83 12.83
N THR A 578 -8.36 33.99 13.85
CA THR A 578 -7.14 33.93 14.68
C THR A 578 -6.45 32.57 14.69
N ASP A 579 -7.17 31.51 14.34
CA ASP A 579 -6.67 30.16 14.17
C ASP A 579 -7.61 29.36 13.25
N THR A 580 -7.28 28.10 12.96
CA THR A 580 -8.00 27.25 12.01
C THR A 580 -9.40 26.84 12.47
N SER A 581 -9.70 26.91 13.77
CA SER A 581 -11.03 26.54 14.29
C SER A 581 -12.13 27.47 13.79
N HIS A 582 -11.78 28.73 13.48
CA HIS A 582 -12.73 29.71 12.94
C HIS A 582 -13.19 29.38 11.52
N TYR A 583 -12.49 28.52 10.77
CA TYR A 583 -12.91 28.17 9.39
C TYR A 583 -14.25 27.42 9.33
N ASN A 584 -14.75 26.91 10.46
CA ASN A 584 -16.08 26.29 10.56
C ASN A 584 -17.19 27.29 10.93
N GLU A 585 -16.87 28.56 11.16
CA GLU A 585 -17.85 29.57 11.54
C GLU A 585 -18.61 30.11 10.33
N ILE A 586 -19.88 29.72 10.21
CA ILE A 586 -20.76 30.18 9.12
C ILE A 586 -20.84 31.70 8.98
N SER A 587 -20.74 32.45 10.09
CA SER A 587 -20.78 33.92 10.05
C SER A 587 -19.68 34.52 9.19
N LEU A 588 -18.62 33.77 8.90
CA LEU A 588 -17.52 34.19 8.06
C LEU A 588 -17.76 33.94 6.58
N TYR A 589 -18.72 33.09 6.18
CA TYR A 589 -18.88 32.73 4.77
C TYR A 589 -19.58 33.84 3.98
N LYS A 590 -18.96 34.31 2.90
CA LYS A 590 -19.55 35.33 2.03
C LYS A 590 -20.71 34.74 1.23
N GLU A 591 -21.79 35.51 1.05
CA GLU A 591 -23.03 35.00 0.44
C GLU A 591 -22.84 34.39 -0.96
N ASP A 592 -21.97 34.96 -1.79
CA ASP A 592 -21.71 34.49 -3.16
C ASP A 592 -20.49 33.52 -3.25
N SER A 593 -20.07 32.92 -2.14
CA SER A 593 -18.90 32.03 -2.08
C SER A 593 -19.22 30.55 -2.23
N TYR A 594 -18.22 29.75 -2.62
CA TYR A 594 -18.32 28.29 -2.64
C TYR A 594 -18.55 27.75 -1.22
N MET A 595 -17.90 28.33 -0.22
CA MET A 595 -18.08 27.96 1.19
C MET A 595 -19.54 28.10 1.62
N LYS A 596 -20.19 29.23 1.31
CA LYS A 596 -21.59 29.46 1.66
C LYS A 596 -22.52 28.53 0.89
N ALA A 597 -22.30 28.36 -0.42
CA ALA A 597 -23.13 27.48 -1.25
C ALA A 597 -23.01 26.01 -0.84
N PHE A 598 -21.82 25.55 -0.47
CA PHE A 598 -21.57 24.19 0.02
C PHE A 598 -22.23 23.98 1.38
N TYR A 599 -22.09 24.95 2.30
CA TYR A 599 -22.79 24.92 3.59
C TYR A 599 -24.31 24.82 3.41
N ASP A 600 -24.91 25.73 2.63
CA ASP A 600 -26.37 25.80 2.49
C ASP A 600 -26.95 24.52 1.87
N LYS A 601 -26.15 23.80 1.08
CA LYS A 601 -26.57 22.57 0.44
C LYS A 601 -26.41 21.34 1.34
N PHE A 602 -25.33 21.26 2.12
CA PHE A 602 -24.95 20.01 2.81
C PHE A 602 -24.90 20.09 4.33
N TYR A 603 -24.85 21.30 4.90
CA TYR A 603 -24.68 21.56 6.33
C TYR A 603 -25.74 22.52 6.92
N ALA A 604 -26.82 22.82 6.18
CA ALA A 604 -27.84 23.79 6.58
C ALA A 604 -28.62 23.42 7.86
N ASP A 605 -28.55 22.16 8.30
CA ASP A 605 -29.10 21.72 9.59
C ASP A 605 -28.18 22.07 10.78
N GLY A 606 -27.00 22.63 10.49
CA GLY A 606 -25.99 23.07 11.44
C GLY A 606 -25.22 21.93 12.10
N LYS A 607 -25.32 20.70 11.60
CA LYS A 607 -24.69 19.53 12.23
C LYS A 607 -23.60 18.93 11.35
N GLN A 608 -22.36 19.03 11.81
CA GLN A 608 -21.32 18.11 11.39
C GLN A 608 -21.63 16.74 12.01
N ARG A 609 -21.82 15.73 11.16
CA ARG A 609 -22.05 14.35 11.60
C ARG A 609 -20.72 13.67 11.89
N ASP A 610 -20.68 12.83 12.92
CA ASP A 610 -19.49 12.03 13.22
C ASP A 610 -19.27 11.05 12.07
N PHE A 611 -18.05 11.04 11.53
CA PHE A 611 -17.71 10.20 10.39
C PHE A 611 -17.92 8.70 10.67
N TYR A 612 -17.58 8.22 11.87
CA TYR A 612 -17.72 6.81 12.20
C TYR A 612 -19.17 6.40 12.42
N GLU A 613 -20.07 7.37 12.67
CA GLU A 613 -21.52 7.13 12.73
C GLU A 613 -22.20 7.23 11.35
N TYR A 614 -21.64 8.01 10.40
CA TYR A 614 -22.21 8.27 9.07
C TYR A 614 -21.12 8.35 7.98
N PRO A 615 -20.38 7.26 7.71
CA PRO A 615 -19.26 7.29 6.78
C PRO A 615 -19.68 7.60 5.32
N GLU A 616 -20.91 7.27 4.93
CA GLU A 616 -21.49 7.52 3.61
C GLU A 616 -21.71 9.00 3.28
N ASP A 617 -21.63 9.88 4.28
CA ASP A 617 -21.72 11.33 4.11
C ASP A 617 -20.43 11.96 3.58
N TYR A 618 -19.31 11.27 3.71
CA TYR A 618 -17.97 11.80 3.48
C TYR A 618 -17.25 10.98 2.41
N VAL A 619 -16.38 11.66 1.65
CA VAL A 619 -15.62 11.02 0.57
C VAL A 619 -14.37 10.27 1.05
N SER A 620 -13.96 10.53 2.29
CA SER A 620 -12.91 9.84 3.03
C SER A 620 -13.07 10.10 4.53
N ASN A 621 -12.42 9.31 5.38
CA ASN A 621 -12.36 9.59 6.82
C ASN A 621 -11.69 10.92 7.15
N TYR A 622 -10.72 11.32 6.32
CA TYR A 622 -10.00 12.58 6.43
C TYR A 622 -10.95 13.78 6.31
N ALA A 623 -11.91 13.73 5.38
CA ALA A 623 -12.94 14.76 5.22
C ALA A 623 -13.74 15.04 6.51
N GLY A 624 -13.93 14.02 7.34
CA GLY A 624 -14.67 14.13 8.61
C GLY A 624 -13.85 14.70 9.78
N THR A 625 -12.54 14.94 9.61
CA THR A 625 -11.63 15.15 10.75
C THR A 625 -11.62 16.55 11.35
N ALA A 626 -11.77 17.60 10.54
CA ALA A 626 -11.57 18.99 10.99
C ALA A 626 -12.76 19.93 10.68
N GLY A 627 -13.81 19.43 10.04
CA GLY A 627 -15.03 20.19 9.75
C GLY A 627 -15.27 20.45 8.27
N MET A 628 -16.19 21.36 7.96
CA MET A 628 -16.63 21.59 6.59
C MET A 628 -15.51 22.08 5.68
N PHE A 629 -14.53 22.82 6.21
CA PHE A 629 -13.41 23.32 5.41
C PHE A 629 -12.47 22.20 4.93
N GLU A 630 -12.39 21.10 5.68
CA GLU A 630 -11.65 19.89 5.31
C GLU A 630 -12.44 19.08 4.30
N ASP A 631 -13.73 18.90 4.56
CA ASP A 631 -14.65 18.16 3.70
C ASP A 631 -14.75 18.77 2.30
N ILE A 632 -14.85 20.10 2.18
CA ILE A 632 -14.91 20.76 0.86
C ILE A 632 -13.58 20.66 0.10
N ALA A 633 -12.42 20.72 0.79
CA ALA A 633 -11.11 20.56 0.16
C ALA A 633 -10.87 19.13 -0.32
N GLU A 634 -11.24 18.15 0.50
CA GLU A 634 -11.20 16.74 0.11
C GLU A 634 -12.17 16.47 -1.04
N CYS A 635 -13.41 16.97 -0.99
CA CYS A 635 -14.37 16.83 -2.08
C CYS A 635 -13.89 17.49 -3.39
N PHE A 636 -13.19 18.62 -3.31
CA PHE A 636 -12.56 19.26 -4.48
C PHE A 636 -11.46 18.36 -5.06
N MET A 637 -10.61 17.80 -4.21
CA MET A 637 -9.57 16.85 -4.64
C MET A 637 -10.20 15.63 -5.34
N GLN A 638 -11.24 15.04 -4.75
CA GLN A 638 -11.97 13.92 -5.36
C GLN A 638 -12.62 14.31 -6.69
N PHE A 639 -13.18 15.52 -6.79
CA PHE A 639 -13.72 16.04 -8.03
C PHE A 639 -12.66 16.14 -9.14
N VAL A 640 -11.45 16.58 -8.82
CA VAL A 640 -10.36 16.72 -9.79
C VAL A 640 -9.80 15.36 -10.22
N ILE A 641 -9.52 14.46 -9.27
CA ILE A 641 -8.82 13.19 -9.53
C ILE A 641 -9.78 12.10 -9.97
N GLY A 642 -11.00 12.08 -9.44
CA GLY A 642 -12.01 11.08 -9.73
C GLY A 642 -12.84 11.31 -10.99
N GLY A 643 -13.69 10.32 -11.29
CA GLY A 643 -14.76 10.41 -12.27
C GLY A 643 -15.95 11.23 -11.77
N LYS A 644 -16.94 11.43 -12.65
CA LYS A 644 -18.21 12.00 -12.20
C LYS A 644 -19.03 10.87 -11.57
N PRO A 645 -19.43 10.96 -10.29
CA PRO A 645 -20.10 9.85 -9.64
C PRO A 645 -21.53 9.67 -10.17
N GLU A 646 -21.94 8.41 -10.33
CA GLU A 646 -23.30 8.03 -10.79
C GLU A 646 -24.28 7.84 -9.62
N GLY A 647 -23.80 7.48 -8.42
CA GLY A 647 -24.63 7.19 -7.24
C GLY A 647 -25.31 8.42 -6.60
N GLU A 648 -26.30 8.20 -5.74
CA GLU A 648 -27.10 9.25 -5.07
C GLU A 648 -26.72 9.48 -3.59
N SER A 649 -25.54 9.03 -3.15
CA SER A 649 -25.06 9.29 -1.78
C SER A 649 -24.76 10.78 -1.55
N LEU A 650 -24.75 11.21 -0.28
CA LEU A 650 -24.40 12.59 0.06
C LEU A 650 -22.96 12.92 -0.35
N ALA A 651 -22.01 12.00 -0.15
CA ALA A 651 -20.64 12.14 -0.64
C ALA A 651 -20.57 12.34 -2.17
N ALA A 652 -21.34 11.57 -2.95
CA ALA A 652 -21.42 11.73 -4.39
C ALA A 652 -22.01 13.10 -4.79
N ASP A 653 -23.03 13.57 -4.08
CA ASP A 653 -23.64 14.88 -4.34
C ASP A 653 -22.71 16.06 -4.00
N LYS A 654 -21.85 15.91 -2.97
CA LYS A 654 -20.76 16.86 -2.66
C LYS A 654 -19.73 16.94 -3.78
N ILE A 655 -19.39 15.83 -4.44
CA ILE A 655 -18.52 15.87 -5.63
C ILE A 655 -19.24 16.54 -6.81
N LYS A 656 -20.53 16.21 -7.05
CA LYS A 656 -21.35 16.81 -8.12
C LYS A 656 -21.54 18.33 -7.96
N PHE A 657 -21.36 18.87 -6.76
CA PHE A 657 -21.37 20.31 -6.50
C PHE A 657 -20.41 21.07 -7.42
N PHE A 658 -19.16 20.63 -7.54
CA PHE A 658 -18.14 21.31 -8.34
C PHE A 658 -18.44 21.27 -9.84
N TYR A 659 -19.11 20.23 -10.33
CA TYR A 659 -19.57 20.14 -11.73
C TYR A 659 -20.60 21.22 -12.12
N SER A 660 -21.20 21.91 -11.15
CA SER A 660 -22.11 23.03 -11.42
C SER A 660 -21.41 24.37 -11.70
N TYR A 661 -20.08 24.42 -11.53
CA TYR A 661 -19.24 25.60 -11.72
C TYR A 661 -18.31 25.40 -12.93
N PRO A 662 -18.58 26.06 -14.09
CA PRO A 662 -17.79 25.88 -15.31
C PRO A 662 -16.28 26.11 -15.13
N GLU A 663 -15.91 27.10 -14.33
CA GLU A 663 -14.52 27.43 -13.98
C GLU A 663 -13.83 26.31 -13.20
N MET A 664 -14.55 25.60 -12.32
CA MET A 664 -13.99 24.43 -11.61
C MET A 664 -13.80 23.25 -12.54
N VAL A 665 -14.70 23.05 -13.52
CA VAL A 665 -14.54 22.04 -14.56
C VAL A 665 -13.35 22.35 -15.47
N GLU A 666 -13.11 23.62 -15.79
CA GLU A 666 -11.94 24.05 -16.55
C GLU A 666 -10.64 23.80 -15.77
N LEU A 667 -10.60 24.16 -14.48
CA LEU A 667 -9.47 23.89 -13.60
C LEU A 667 -9.20 22.38 -13.46
N ARG A 668 -10.23 21.57 -13.23
CA ARG A 668 -10.13 20.11 -13.22
C ARG A 668 -9.51 19.60 -14.52
N ASN A 669 -9.99 20.06 -15.66
CA ASN A 669 -9.47 19.62 -16.96
C ASN A 669 -8.02 20.06 -17.18
N TYR A 670 -7.64 21.25 -16.72
CA TYR A 670 -6.25 21.73 -16.74
C TYR A 670 -5.33 20.78 -15.96
N ILE A 671 -5.66 20.50 -14.70
CA ILE A 671 -4.86 19.61 -13.83
C ILE A 671 -4.77 18.23 -14.47
N ARG A 672 -5.91 17.64 -14.84
CA ARG A 672 -5.98 16.30 -15.44
C ARG A 672 -5.15 16.18 -16.71
N CYS A 673 -5.25 17.16 -17.62
CA CYS A 673 -4.45 17.16 -18.85
C CYS A 673 -2.94 17.17 -18.58
N ASN A 674 -2.49 17.94 -17.58
CA ASN A 674 -1.06 18.05 -17.26
C ASN A 674 -0.45 16.76 -16.72
N PHE A 675 -1.27 15.88 -16.14
CA PHE A 675 -0.89 14.55 -15.65
C PHE A 675 -1.33 13.41 -16.59
N GLY A 676 -1.83 13.73 -17.78
CA GLY A 676 -2.25 12.73 -18.77
C GLY A 676 -3.54 11.98 -18.45
N TYR A 677 -4.34 12.46 -17.49
CA TYR A 677 -5.66 11.89 -17.20
C TYR A 677 -6.68 12.31 -18.27
N PRO A 678 -7.64 11.43 -18.59
CA PRO A 678 -8.73 11.78 -19.48
C PRO A 678 -9.62 12.86 -18.85
N THR A 679 -10.04 13.86 -19.63
CA THR A 679 -10.93 14.93 -19.16
C THR A 679 -12.34 14.44 -18.83
N GLU A 680 -12.76 13.34 -19.45
CA GLU A 680 -13.98 12.59 -19.09
C GLU A 680 -13.58 11.12 -18.87
N ILE A 681 -13.94 10.55 -17.71
CA ILE A 681 -13.86 9.10 -17.51
C ILE A 681 -15.13 8.54 -18.15
N ASN A 682 -14.95 7.64 -19.12
CA ASN A 682 -16.04 7.14 -19.95
C ASN A 682 -16.26 5.67 -19.56
N HIS A 683 -17.38 5.37 -18.90
CA HIS A 683 -17.78 4.05 -18.35
C HIS A 683 -17.95 2.93 -19.41
N ASN A 684 -17.39 3.08 -20.61
CA ASN A 684 -17.55 2.19 -21.76
C ASN A 684 -16.22 1.81 -22.43
N LYS A 685 -15.08 1.97 -21.75
CA LYS A 685 -13.78 1.59 -22.31
C LYS A 685 -12.88 0.92 -21.30
#